data_AF-A0A927WJD1-F1
#
_entry.id   AF-A0A927WJD1-F1
#
_cell.length_a   1.000
_cell.length_b   1.000
_cell.length_c   1.000
_cell.angle_alpha   90.00
_cell.angle_beta   90.00
_cell.angle_gamma   90.00
#
_symmetry.space_group_name_H-M   'P 1'
#
loop_
_entity.id
_entity.type
_entity.pdbx_description
1 polymer ?
#
loop_
_entity_poly.entity_id
_entity_poly.type
_entity_poly.pdbx_seq_one_letter_code
_entity_poly.pdbx_strand_id
1 'polypeptide(L)'
;MGKIAVSVCYIVKNEEKNLSASLDSVQAVADEIVVIDTGSTDKTKTIAQSYGAKIYDYTWQDDFAAARNFALGKLSGDWVIFLDADEYFSEETKKNLGTVIRKQEPSVNLLLIQRQDVDEAGKAMLSLYVPRIFRRKADLRYEGAIHEELRQNGELVTGIVTIPPATLTLIHTGYAGAQGTAKAQRNLKILLQEMAKAKDPGHYYGYLAETYDGLGDGENAMKYAYMDIRRGRQLETYASRSYRLLLAKLSEKKRDYRERQRVAQMALKDYPELPEFHAEYAESLAAGWEYRKAADEMAKAMSVGINYQGLEPTVFDSAMGKLWQKRQRYFETLDKTAQQMKITACVIAKNEAANISRWLENAQVYADECIVLDTGSTDDTCKLAERGGAKVYSYTWQDDFAAARNEALKYVQGDWIAFLDADEYFERPTEVRGALAECEHSYPQTEAVRLTICNVDADDGLREISRFCNIRLFRNRPYLRYRGRIHENLENTSGQVMNFWEVPELKVMHMGYSTGLIQSKNQRNLALLQKDIAEHGEKPWHYRYLADCYYTLGDYKQAQFYALQAIASPIKGLGTQSNMYYMVLNCMKDLQEPAKEQMDFAQAASRVFSNLPDFWAVQGMLYQEYGQYEQGERYLAKALHLARNSDGKEASAFGDIEALVYAKLADCEAYLGGREASLEHSSFAMSINPYEEQVLEVFCKLRQNENDALRQALSVYFTDTEQDLSFLRRFCERNGFGELYTYYSGQLKNIYGKQSPRQEYYHLLQTGDWPALMDKLQAGLAENLDQTINLLLRLQRKTRKNYREAERQLIALMPAEMQSCWQGAFQGGNAVEWSTYKILWPYILRYGDDEQISTYAQLALGEREIWPMLTADMLREEKWQSALAVLANISQEEADGEFWLALGRCLYHLGEFAAAKEALLKARQTGLDTLLLKSYEQWLEHCI
;
A
#
# COMPACT_ATOMS: atom_id res chain seq x y z
N MET A 1 -74.73 5.28 -1.69
CA MET A 1 -73.40 4.64 -1.58
C MET A 1 -73.38 3.84 -0.29
N GLY A 2 -72.98 2.57 -0.32
CA GLY A 2 -72.81 1.78 0.90
C GLY A 2 -71.80 2.45 1.83
N LYS A 3 -71.97 2.28 3.15
CA LYS A 3 -71.04 2.80 4.15
C LYS A 3 -69.68 2.14 3.93
N ILE A 4 -68.65 2.92 3.58
CA ILE A 4 -67.26 2.45 3.44
C ILE A 4 -66.79 1.97 4.83
N ALA A 5 -66.49 0.67 4.94
CA ALA A 5 -66.06 0.03 6.17
C ALA A 5 -64.52 0.04 6.31
N VAL A 6 -64.02 0.29 7.52
CA VAL A 6 -62.58 0.35 7.83
C VAL A 6 -62.19 -0.75 8.81
N SER A 7 -61.27 -1.62 8.39
CA SER A 7 -60.62 -2.61 9.24
C SER A 7 -59.30 -2.07 9.77
N VAL A 8 -59.04 -2.23 11.06
CA VAL A 8 -57.73 -1.97 11.65
C VAL A 8 -57.09 -3.30 12.03
N CYS A 9 -55.81 -3.49 11.73
CA CYS A 9 -55.10 -4.69 12.12
C CYS A 9 -53.67 -4.47 12.61
N TYR A 10 -53.21 -5.45 13.39
CA TYR A 10 -51.92 -5.47 14.07
C TYR A 10 -51.29 -6.87 14.02
N ILE A 11 -49.96 -6.92 14.00
CA ILE A 11 -49.19 -8.07 14.48
C ILE A 11 -48.51 -7.66 15.80
N VAL A 12 -48.61 -8.47 16.84
CA VAL A 12 -48.11 -8.10 18.18
C VAL A 12 -47.34 -9.23 18.86
N LYS A 13 -46.39 -8.84 19.70
CA LYS A 13 -45.74 -9.71 20.69
C LYS A 13 -45.23 -8.87 21.86
N ASN A 14 -45.81 -9.06 23.04
CA ASN A 14 -45.40 -8.37 24.27
C ASN A 14 -45.43 -6.83 24.18
N GLU A 15 -46.56 -6.27 23.76
CA GLU A 15 -46.78 -4.85 23.49
C GLU A 15 -47.72 -4.20 24.53
N GLU A 16 -47.77 -4.69 25.77
CA GLU A 16 -48.70 -4.17 26.79
C GLU A 16 -48.51 -2.68 27.10
N LYS A 17 -47.31 -2.14 26.83
CA LYS A 17 -46.98 -0.72 27.06
C LYS A 17 -47.49 0.22 25.97
N ASN A 18 -47.59 -0.26 24.73
CA ASN A 18 -47.78 0.58 23.56
C ASN A 18 -49.20 0.44 22.97
N LEU A 19 -49.73 -0.78 22.98
CA LEU A 19 -50.92 -1.15 22.20
C LEU A 19 -52.16 -0.32 22.53
N SER A 20 -52.37 0.10 23.78
CA SER A 20 -53.54 0.89 24.16
C SER A 20 -53.58 2.26 23.47
N ALA A 21 -52.43 2.96 23.41
CA ALA A 21 -52.35 4.27 22.77
C ALA A 21 -52.62 4.17 21.26
N SER A 22 -52.12 3.11 20.62
CA SER A 22 -52.41 2.82 19.22
C SER A 22 -53.90 2.61 18.99
N LEU A 23 -54.53 1.72 19.77
CA LEU A 23 -55.95 1.38 19.65
C LEU A 23 -56.85 2.60 19.92
N ASP A 24 -56.54 3.41 20.94
CA ASP A 24 -57.24 4.66 21.25
C ASP A 24 -57.26 5.62 20.05
N SER A 25 -56.18 5.68 19.27
CA SER A 25 -56.04 6.61 18.15
C SER A 25 -56.93 6.27 16.94
N VAL A 26 -57.38 5.02 16.84
CA VAL A 26 -58.14 4.48 15.68
C VAL A 26 -59.56 4.02 16.02
N GLN A 27 -59.89 3.84 17.31
CA GLN A 27 -61.17 3.30 17.79
C GLN A 27 -62.40 3.99 17.19
N ALA A 28 -62.35 5.32 17.02
CA ALA A 28 -63.48 6.09 16.49
C ALA A 28 -63.75 5.86 15.00
N VAL A 29 -62.80 5.28 14.25
CA VAL A 29 -62.89 5.07 12.80
C VAL A 29 -63.06 3.59 12.46
N ALA A 30 -62.53 2.69 13.29
CA ALA A 30 -62.57 1.25 13.07
C ALA A 30 -64.00 0.68 13.11
N ASP A 31 -64.43 0.04 12.02
CA ASP A 31 -65.63 -0.80 12.01
C ASP A 31 -65.31 -2.23 12.51
N GLU A 32 -64.04 -2.66 12.39
CA GLU A 32 -63.51 -3.85 13.06
C GLU A 32 -62.03 -3.69 13.41
N ILE A 33 -61.60 -4.39 14.47
CA ILE A 33 -60.19 -4.46 14.90
C ILE A 33 -59.78 -5.92 14.97
N VAL A 34 -58.66 -6.27 14.34
CA VAL A 34 -58.07 -7.61 14.32
C VAL A 34 -56.64 -7.58 14.83
N VAL A 35 -56.32 -8.42 15.81
CA VAL A 35 -54.98 -8.52 16.38
C VAL A 35 -54.45 -9.93 16.16
N ILE A 36 -53.30 -10.05 15.49
CA ILE A 36 -52.58 -11.30 15.32
C ILE A 36 -51.49 -11.38 16.37
N ASP A 37 -51.63 -12.30 17.31
CA ASP A 37 -50.67 -12.49 18.39
C ASP A 37 -49.64 -13.56 18.00
N THR A 38 -48.36 -13.19 18.03
CA THR A 38 -47.25 -14.09 17.63
C THR A 38 -46.56 -14.77 18.82
N GLY A 39 -47.27 -14.90 19.95
CA GLY A 39 -46.79 -15.52 21.18
C GLY A 39 -46.47 -14.52 22.28
N SER A 40 -47.41 -13.61 22.59
CA SER A 40 -47.29 -12.75 23.76
C SER A 40 -47.46 -13.54 25.06
N THR A 41 -46.68 -13.16 26.07
CA THR A 41 -46.68 -13.70 27.44
C THR A 41 -47.12 -12.67 28.49
N ASP A 42 -47.35 -11.42 28.07
CA ASP A 42 -47.79 -10.31 28.91
C ASP A 42 -49.31 -10.01 28.75
N LYS A 43 -49.76 -8.82 29.17
CA LYS A 43 -51.19 -8.45 29.10
C LYS A 43 -51.67 -7.98 27.73
N THR A 44 -50.86 -8.09 26.67
CA THR A 44 -51.20 -7.61 25.31
C THR A 44 -52.57 -8.10 24.83
N LYS A 45 -52.86 -9.40 24.98
CA LYS A 45 -54.15 -9.98 24.56
C LYS A 45 -55.34 -9.42 25.33
N THR A 46 -55.18 -9.24 26.64
CA THR A 46 -56.24 -8.69 27.50
C THR A 46 -56.54 -7.23 27.13
N ILE A 47 -55.49 -6.45 26.83
CA ILE A 47 -55.64 -5.07 26.36
C ILE A 47 -56.41 -5.07 25.03
N ALA A 48 -55.98 -5.82 24.03
CA ALA A 48 -56.68 -5.92 22.75
C ALA A 48 -58.17 -6.30 22.88
N GLN A 49 -58.49 -7.28 23.75
CA GLN A 49 -59.87 -7.68 24.04
C GLN A 49 -60.72 -6.54 24.61
N SER A 50 -60.15 -5.69 25.46
CA SER A 50 -60.88 -4.56 26.07
C SER A 50 -61.34 -3.51 25.05
N TYR A 51 -60.69 -3.44 23.89
CA TYR A 51 -61.06 -2.57 22.76
C TYR A 51 -62.04 -3.23 21.77
N GLY A 52 -62.48 -4.47 22.06
CA GLY A 52 -63.36 -5.23 21.17
C GLY A 52 -62.64 -5.89 19.98
N ALA A 53 -61.30 -6.04 20.05
CA ALA A 53 -60.55 -6.66 18.98
C ALA A 53 -60.79 -8.18 18.89
N LYS A 54 -60.86 -8.70 17.65
CA LYS A 54 -60.79 -10.14 17.37
C LYS A 54 -59.34 -10.58 17.40
N ILE A 55 -58.99 -11.50 18.30
CA ILE A 55 -57.62 -11.99 18.47
C ILE A 55 -57.45 -13.35 17.79
N TYR A 56 -56.37 -13.51 17.04
CA TYR A 56 -55.97 -14.77 16.43
C TYR A 56 -54.52 -15.09 16.79
N ASP A 57 -54.26 -16.31 17.22
CA ASP A 57 -52.90 -16.80 17.45
C ASP A 57 -52.22 -17.20 16.13
N TYR A 58 -50.94 -16.84 15.98
CA TYR A 58 -50.10 -17.21 14.84
C TYR A 58 -48.70 -17.64 15.31
N THR A 59 -48.25 -18.83 14.91
CA THR A 59 -46.92 -19.32 15.28
C THR A 59 -45.84 -18.57 14.50
N TRP A 60 -44.94 -17.87 15.19
CA TRP A 60 -43.82 -17.17 14.57
C TRP A 60 -42.91 -18.14 13.79
N GLN A 61 -42.63 -17.83 12.53
CA GLN A 61 -41.87 -18.68 11.61
C GLN A 61 -40.72 -17.92 10.91
N ASP A 62 -40.16 -16.90 11.55
CA ASP A 62 -39.10 -16.05 11.00
C ASP A 62 -39.52 -15.29 9.71
N ASP A 63 -40.81 -14.97 9.57
CA ASP A 63 -41.40 -14.29 8.40
C ASP A 63 -42.52 -13.31 8.83
N PHE A 64 -42.23 -12.02 8.71
CA PHE A 64 -43.16 -10.93 9.00
C PHE A 64 -44.30 -10.83 7.98
N ALA A 65 -44.02 -11.01 6.69
CA ALA A 65 -45.02 -10.95 5.63
C ALA A 65 -46.06 -12.07 5.80
N ALA A 66 -45.66 -13.26 6.21
CA ALA A 66 -46.59 -14.36 6.46
C ALA A 66 -47.60 -14.04 7.58
N ALA A 67 -47.15 -13.43 8.68
CA ALA A 67 -48.02 -12.97 9.75
C ALA A 67 -48.96 -11.83 9.28
N ARG A 68 -48.44 -10.84 8.53
CA ARG A 68 -49.26 -9.76 7.97
C ARG A 68 -50.30 -10.26 6.98
N ASN A 69 -49.92 -11.18 6.09
CA ASN A 69 -50.83 -11.79 5.12
C ASN A 69 -51.91 -12.66 5.79
N PHE A 70 -51.57 -13.36 6.88
CA PHE A 70 -52.57 -14.05 7.70
C PHE A 70 -53.59 -13.06 8.29
N ALA A 71 -53.13 -11.88 8.76
CA ALA A 71 -54.00 -10.80 9.21
C ALA A 71 -54.96 -10.33 8.11
N LEU A 72 -54.44 -10.05 6.91
CA LEU A 72 -55.24 -9.61 5.75
C LEU A 72 -56.38 -10.58 5.41
N GLY A 73 -56.16 -11.89 5.58
CA GLY A 73 -57.18 -12.92 5.36
C GLY A 73 -58.33 -12.93 6.39
N LYS A 74 -58.20 -12.20 7.50
CA LYS A 74 -59.25 -12.08 8.53
C LYS A 74 -60.09 -10.81 8.41
N LEU A 75 -59.69 -9.88 7.53
CA LEU A 75 -60.33 -8.57 7.40
C LEU A 75 -61.52 -8.61 6.43
N SER A 76 -62.56 -7.85 6.76
CA SER A 76 -63.82 -7.72 6.03
C SER A 76 -64.07 -6.30 5.47
N GLY A 77 -63.37 -5.28 5.95
CA GLY A 77 -63.54 -3.88 5.54
C GLY A 77 -63.03 -3.58 4.12
N ASP A 78 -63.48 -2.44 3.58
CA ASP A 78 -63.09 -1.92 2.27
C ASP A 78 -61.69 -1.30 2.32
N TRP A 79 -61.35 -0.67 3.45
CA TRP A 79 -60.05 -0.08 3.74
C TRP A 79 -59.39 -0.76 4.93
N VAL A 80 -58.08 -0.85 4.88
CA VAL A 80 -57.21 -1.43 5.91
C VAL A 80 -56.32 -0.33 6.47
N ILE A 81 -56.25 -0.26 7.80
CA ILE A 81 -55.22 0.45 8.55
C ILE A 81 -54.39 -0.62 9.24
N PHE A 82 -53.15 -0.84 8.77
CA PHE A 82 -52.24 -1.80 9.36
C PHE A 82 -51.19 -1.04 10.15
N LEU A 83 -51.19 -1.12 11.48
CA LEU A 83 -50.25 -0.41 12.35
C LEU A 83 -49.37 -1.39 13.12
N ASP A 84 -48.15 -0.95 13.43
CA ASP A 84 -47.35 -1.56 14.49
C ASP A 84 -47.87 -1.06 15.87
N ALA A 85 -47.67 -1.83 16.94
CA ALA A 85 -48.31 -1.55 18.23
C ALA A 85 -47.81 -0.26 18.91
N ASP A 86 -46.62 0.19 18.51
CA ASP A 86 -45.93 1.42 18.91
C ASP A 86 -46.17 2.60 17.95
N GLU A 87 -47.11 2.47 17.03
CA GLU A 87 -47.55 3.52 16.13
C GLU A 87 -48.97 4.01 16.49
N TYR A 88 -49.19 5.33 16.54
CA TYR A 88 -50.51 5.92 16.80
C TYR A 88 -50.71 7.26 16.07
N PHE A 89 -51.94 7.60 15.71
CA PHE A 89 -52.23 8.90 15.08
C PHE A 89 -52.22 10.02 16.12
N SER A 90 -51.53 11.13 15.79
CA SER A 90 -51.42 12.31 16.65
C SER A 90 -52.78 12.89 17.05
N GLU A 91 -52.90 13.42 18.27
CA GLU A 91 -54.15 14.00 18.79
C GLU A 91 -54.69 15.13 17.91
N GLU A 92 -53.79 15.90 17.30
CA GLU A 92 -54.09 17.03 16.42
C GLU A 92 -54.79 16.58 15.13
N THR A 93 -54.44 15.41 14.60
CA THR A 93 -54.85 14.99 13.26
C THR A 93 -55.73 13.73 13.23
N LYS A 94 -55.78 12.93 14.29
CA LYS A 94 -56.52 11.65 14.33
C LYS A 94 -58.01 11.79 13.98
N LYS A 95 -58.64 12.93 14.31
CA LYS A 95 -60.05 13.21 13.98
C LYS A 95 -60.30 13.26 12.46
N ASN A 96 -59.27 13.56 11.66
CA ASN A 96 -59.37 13.62 10.21
C ASN A 96 -59.29 12.24 9.55
N LEU A 97 -58.77 11.22 10.24
CA LEU A 97 -58.48 9.89 9.69
C LEU A 97 -59.66 9.30 8.91
N GLY A 98 -60.85 9.27 9.52
CA GLY A 98 -62.05 8.75 8.89
C GLY A 98 -62.54 9.57 7.69
N THR A 99 -62.30 10.89 7.68
CA THR A 99 -62.63 11.77 6.55
C THR A 99 -61.63 11.60 5.40
N VAL A 100 -60.34 11.49 5.72
CA VAL A 100 -59.27 11.25 4.74
C VAL A 100 -59.54 9.98 3.97
N ILE A 101 -59.87 8.87 4.64
CA ILE A 101 -60.14 7.58 4.00
C ILE A 101 -61.40 7.63 3.13
N ARG A 102 -62.51 8.16 3.67
CA ARG A 102 -63.83 8.08 3.01
C ARG A 102 -63.99 9.04 1.83
N LYS A 103 -63.13 10.05 1.70
CA LYS A 103 -63.12 11.00 0.57
C LYS A 103 -62.24 10.56 -0.60
N GLN A 104 -61.54 9.42 -0.50
CA GLN A 104 -60.66 8.97 -1.57
C GLN A 104 -61.42 8.50 -2.80
N GLU A 105 -60.95 8.93 -3.96
CA GLU A 105 -61.45 8.48 -5.25
C GLU A 105 -61.31 6.95 -5.42
N PRO A 106 -62.17 6.29 -6.21
CA PRO A 106 -62.08 4.84 -6.46
C PRO A 106 -60.74 4.38 -7.02
N SER A 107 -59.99 5.24 -7.71
CA SER A 107 -58.67 4.95 -8.28
C SER A 107 -57.53 4.92 -7.26
N VAL A 108 -57.73 5.46 -6.06
CA VAL A 108 -56.70 5.51 -5.00
C VAL A 108 -56.70 4.21 -4.23
N ASN A 109 -55.56 3.52 -4.17
CA ASN A 109 -55.41 2.23 -3.50
C ASN A 109 -54.54 2.28 -2.24
N LEU A 110 -53.66 3.28 -2.11
CA LEU A 110 -52.69 3.39 -1.02
C LEU A 110 -52.55 4.85 -0.61
N LEU A 111 -52.50 5.11 0.70
CA LEU A 111 -52.17 6.43 1.24
C LEU A 111 -50.79 6.36 1.90
N LEU A 112 -49.88 7.23 1.46
CA LEU A 112 -48.62 7.47 2.15
C LEU A 112 -48.83 8.55 3.20
N ILE A 113 -48.63 8.20 4.46
CA ILE A 113 -48.74 9.11 5.60
C ILE A 113 -47.36 9.35 6.21
N GLN A 114 -47.12 10.55 6.70
CA GLN A 114 -45.85 10.83 7.38
C GLN A 114 -45.89 10.19 8.77
N ARG A 115 -44.94 9.30 9.03
CA ARG A 115 -44.58 8.80 10.35
C ARG A 115 -43.46 9.66 10.92
N GLN A 116 -43.66 10.13 12.14
CA GLN A 116 -42.69 10.89 12.91
C GLN A 116 -42.20 10.02 14.06
N ASP A 117 -40.93 9.66 14.00
CA ASP A 117 -40.24 8.94 15.07
C ASP A 117 -39.93 9.92 16.20
N VAL A 118 -40.27 9.55 17.44
CA VAL A 118 -40.06 10.38 18.63
C VAL A 118 -39.21 9.67 19.68
N ASP A 119 -38.41 10.43 20.42
CA ASP A 119 -37.66 9.92 21.57
C ASP A 119 -38.55 9.75 22.82
N GLU A 120 -37.99 9.26 23.93
CA GLU A 120 -38.70 9.09 25.20
C GLU A 120 -39.25 10.41 25.78
N ALA A 121 -38.71 11.56 25.35
CA ALA A 121 -39.17 12.89 25.73
C ALA A 121 -40.21 13.46 24.75
N GLY A 122 -40.62 12.71 23.73
CA GLY A 122 -41.57 13.12 22.71
C GLY A 122 -40.99 14.07 21.66
N LYS A 123 -39.67 14.22 21.60
CA LYS A 123 -38.99 15.06 20.60
C LYS A 123 -38.90 14.33 19.27
N ALA A 124 -39.31 15.03 18.21
CA ALA A 124 -39.19 14.54 16.84
C ALA A 124 -37.73 14.25 16.46
N MET A 125 -37.50 13.08 15.88
CA MET A 125 -36.19 12.63 15.42
C MET A 125 -36.11 12.55 13.90
N LEU A 126 -36.91 11.66 13.30
CA LEU A 126 -36.92 11.39 11.87
C LEU A 126 -38.36 11.34 11.38
N SER A 127 -38.62 11.83 10.17
CA SER A 127 -39.94 11.75 9.55
C SER A 127 -39.84 11.07 8.19
N LEU A 128 -40.59 10.00 7.98
CA LEU A 128 -40.65 9.27 6.70
C LEU A 128 -42.09 8.97 6.31
N TYR A 129 -42.34 8.77 5.01
CA TYR A 129 -43.65 8.35 4.54
C TYR A 129 -43.80 6.83 4.59
N VAL A 130 -44.92 6.34 5.15
CA VAL A 130 -45.18 4.91 5.34
C VAL A 130 -46.54 4.47 4.74
N PRO A 131 -46.63 3.27 4.17
CA PRO A 131 -47.86 2.74 3.55
C PRO A 131 -48.74 1.98 4.56
N ARG A 132 -49.29 2.68 5.55
CA ARG A 132 -50.11 2.06 6.62
C ARG A 132 -51.60 1.97 6.31
N ILE A 133 -52.07 2.67 5.28
CA ILE A 133 -53.49 2.75 4.93
C ILE A 133 -53.68 2.40 3.45
N PHE A 134 -54.49 1.38 3.15
CA PHE A 134 -54.72 0.92 1.78
C PHE A 134 -56.09 0.27 1.60
N ARG A 135 -56.58 0.22 0.35
CA ARG A 135 -57.80 -0.51 0.01
C ARG A 135 -57.57 -2.01 0.09
N ARG A 136 -58.50 -2.74 0.69
CA ARG A 136 -58.46 -4.20 0.69
C ARG A 136 -58.70 -4.72 -0.72
N LYS A 137 -57.77 -5.53 -1.24
CA LYS A 137 -57.95 -6.27 -2.49
C LYS A 137 -57.44 -7.69 -2.36
N ALA A 138 -58.03 -8.60 -3.15
CA ALA A 138 -57.66 -10.01 -3.12
C ALA A 138 -56.22 -10.26 -3.59
N ASP A 139 -55.71 -9.39 -4.48
CA ASP A 139 -54.40 -9.43 -5.11
C ASP A 139 -53.31 -8.60 -4.39
N LEU A 140 -53.63 -7.92 -3.29
CA LEU A 140 -52.67 -7.19 -2.46
C LEU A 140 -52.09 -8.08 -1.35
N ARG A 141 -50.77 -8.26 -1.31
CA ARG A 141 -50.05 -9.08 -0.31
C ARG A 141 -48.73 -8.42 0.08
N TYR A 142 -48.28 -8.69 1.29
CA TYR A 142 -46.92 -8.38 1.72
C TYR A 142 -45.93 -9.42 1.17
N GLU A 143 -44.78 -8.98 0.67
CA GLU A 143 -43.69 -9.84 0.20
C GLU A 143 -42.37 -9.45 0.89
N GLY A 144 -41.53 -10.45 1.16
CA GLY A 144 -40.26 -10.33 1.91
C GLY A 144 -40.41 -10.76 3.38
N ALA A 145 -39.58 -11.68 3.86
CA ALA A 145 -39.70 -12.17 5.25
C ALA A 145 -39.38 -11.11 6.31
N ILE A 146 -38.66 -10.06 5.94
CA ILE A 146 -38.33 -8.87 6.75
C ILE A 146 -38.20 -7.66 5.83
N HIS A 147 -38.51 -6.46 6.34
CA HIS A 147 -38.62 -5.24 5.53
C HIS A 147 -39.63 -5.42 4.40
N GLU A 148 -40.75 -6.05 4.73
CA GLU A 148 -41.78 -6.47 3.79
C GLU A 148 -42.46 -5.29 3.08
N GLU A 149 -42.75 -5.49 1.79
CA GLU A 149 -43.41 -4.51 0.95
C GLU A 149 -44.81 -4.98 0.55
N LEU A 150 -45.78 -4.06 0.57
CA LEU A 150 -47.10 -4.34 0.03
C LEU A 150 -47.06 -4.31 -1.50
N ARG A 151 -47.42 -5.42 -2.15
CA ARG A 151 -47.40 -5.61 -3.61
C ARG A 151 -48.76 -6.05 -4.14
N GLN A 152 -49.05 -5.66 -5.38
CA GLN A 152 -50.27 -6.04 -6.10
C GLN A 152 -49.90 -7.00 -7.24
N ASN A 153 -50.22 -8.29 -7.11
CA ASN A 153 -49.78 -9.35 -8.04
C ASN A 153 -48.24 -9.37 -8.28
N GLY A 154 -47.43 -9.16 -7.23
CA GLY A 154 -45.97 -9.09 -7.32
C GLY A 154 -45.40 -7.74 -7.78
N GLU A 155 -46.25 -6.84 -8.27
CA GLU A 155 -45.87 -5.51 -8.74
C GLU A 155 -46.09 -4.42 -7.68
N LEU A 156 -45.50 -3.24 -7.88
CA LEU A 156 -45.73 -2.08 -7.02
C LEU A 156 -47.20 -1.64 -7.07
N VAL A 157 -47.73 -1.25 -5.91
CA VAL A 157 -49.12 -0.76 -5.81
C VAL A 157 -49.29 0.53 -6.62
N THR A 158 -50.33 0.59 -7.44
CA THR A 158 -50.68 1.79 -8.21
C THR A 158 -51.76 2.61 -7.51
N GLY A 159 -51.94 3.88 -7.89
CA GLY A 159 -52.95 4.75 -7.27
C GLY A 159 -52.55 5.19 -5.85
N ILE A 160 -51.30 5.60 -5.68
CA ILE A 160 -50.74 6.07 -4.41
C ILE A 160 -51.01 7.57 -4.27
N VAL A 161 -51.47 8.01 -3.10
CA VAL A 161 -51.62 9.42 -2.76
C VAL A 161 -50.85 9.73 -1.48
N THR A 162 -50.00 10.76 -1.53
CA THR A 162 -49.29 11.28 -0.35
C THR A 162 -50.18 12.25 0.42
N ILE A 163 -50.34 12.01 1.72
CA ILE A 163 -51.14 12.85 2.60
C ILE A 163 -50.25 13.90 3.27
N PRO A 164 -50.60 15.20 3.21
CA PRO A 164 -49.84 16.24 3.91
C PRO A 164 -49.84 16.00 5.43
N PRO A 165 -48.70 16.18 6.13
CA PRO A 165 -48.61 15.98 7.58
C PRO A 165 -49.60 16.83 8.38
N ALA A 166 -49.88 18.05 7.94
CA ALA A 166 -50.90 18.91 8.54
C ALA A 166 -52.32 18.32 8.51
N THR A 167 -52.57 17.32 7.65
CA THR A 167 -53.85 16.61 7.55
C THR A 167 -53.86 15.36 8.43
N LEU A 168 -52.79 14.57 8.39
CA LEU A 168 -52.68 13.29 9.10
C LEU A 168 -51.21 12.94 9.33
N THR A 169 -50.84 12.78 10.60
CA THR A 169 -49.49 12.37 11.04
C THR A 169 -49.57 11.19 11.99
N LEU A 170 -48.71 10.19 11.74
CA LEU A 170 -48.50 9.02 12.58
C LEU A 170 -47.29 9.27 13.48
N ILE A 171 -47.38 8.92 14.76
CA ILE A 171 -46.29 8.99 15.73
C ILE A 171 -45.79 7.57 15.99
N HIS A 172 -44.48 7.40 16.13
CA HIS A 172 -43.85 6.12 16.43
C HIS A 172 -42.85 6.25 17.58
N THR A 173 -43.08 5.49 18.66
CA THR A 173 -42.31 5.57 19.93
C THR A 173 -41.28 4.46 20.10
N GLY A 174 -41.13 3.55 19.14
CA GLY A 174 -40.30 2.33 19.23
C GLY A 174 -38.78 2.53 19.29
N TYR A 175 -38.27 3.75 19.37
CA TYR A 175 -36.84 4.08 19.29
C TYR A 175 -36.09 4.10 20.64
N ALA A 176 -36.65 3.46 21.69
CA ALA A 176 -36.02 3.36 23.01
C ALA A 176 -34.95 2.24 23.07
N GLY A 177 -33.69 2.65 23.21
CA GLY A 177 -32.42 1.92 22.99
C GLY A 177 -32.08 0.68 23.82
N ALA A 178 -33.03 -0.09 24.37
CA ALA A 178 -32.72 -1.24 25.25
C ALA A 178 -32.90 -2.65 24.63
N GLN A 179 -33.45 -2.79 23.41
CA GLN A 179 -33.69 -4.09 22.76
C GLN A 179 -32.83 -4.38 21.50
N GLY A 180 -31.85 -3.51 21.18
CA GLY A 180 -31.19 -3.45 19.87
C GLY A 180 -30.48 -4.73 19.42
N THR A 181 -29.62 -5.32 20.25
CA THR A 181 -28.70 -6.39 19.79
C THR A 181 -29.41 -7.71 19.47
N ALA A 182 -30.36 -8.16 20.31
CA ALA A 182 -31.10 -9.39 20.04
C ALA A 182 -32.02 -9.26 18.80
N LYS A 183 -32.63 -8.08 18.63
CA LYS A 183 -33.43 -7.74 17.44
C LYS A 183 -32.55 -7.71 16.19
N ALA A 184 -31.38 -7.08 16.24
CA ALA A 184 -30.43 -7.02 15.14
C ALA A 184 -29.89 -8.41 14.77
N GLN A 185 -29.55 -9.27 15.74
CA GLN A 185 -29.13 -10.65 15.48
C GLN A 185 -30.23 -11.48 14.78
N ARG A 186 -31.49 -11.37 15.25
CA ARG A 186 -32.63 -12.02 14.59
C ARG A 186 -32.79 -11.50 13.16
N ASN A 187 -32.76 -10.19 12.97
CA ASN A 187 -32.91 -9.56 11.66
C ASN A 187 -31.79 -10.00 10.71
N LEU A 188 -30.54 -10.04 11.18
CA LEU A 188 -29.39 -10.51 10.41
C LEU A 188 -29.60 -11.95 9.93
N LYS A 189 -30.04 -12.84 10.82
CA LYS A 189 -30.35 -14.23 10.47
C LYS A 189 -31.38 -14.31 9.33
N ILE A 190 -32.47 -13.55 9.42
CA ILE A 190 -33.53 -13.55 8.40
C ILE A 190 -33.01 -12.96 7.09
N LEU A 191 -32.33 -11.82 7.13
CA LEU A 191 -31.75 -11.16 5.95
C LEU A 191 -30.78 -12.07 5.19
N LEU A 192 -29.88 -12.76 5.89
CA LEU A 192 -28.94 -13.68 5.26
C LEU A 192 -29.65 -14.90 4.63
N GLN A 193 -30.70 -15.41 5.28
CA GLN A 193 -31.50 -16.52 4.74
C GLN A 193 -32.30 -16.11 3.49
N GLU A 194 -32.85 -14.91 3.48
CA GLU A 194 -33.58 -14.37 2.34
C GLU A 194 -32.63 -14.06 1.18
N MET A 195 -31.51 -13.38 1.45
CA MET A 195 -30.49 -13.06 0.45
C MET A 195 -29.95 -14.33 -0.23
N ALA A 196 -29.75 -15.43 0.51
CA ALA A 196 -29.26 -16.69 -0.04
C ALA A 196 -30.24 -17.37 -1.02
N LYS A 197 -31.54 -17.04 -0.94
CA LYS A 197 -32.61 -17.61 -1.80
C LYS A 197 -33.10 -16.62 -2.85
N ALA A 198 -32.71 -15.35 -2.74
CA ALA A 198 -33.24 -14.27 -3.55
C ALA A 198 -32.74 -14.32 -5.00
N LYS A 199 -33.62 -13.99 -5.94
CA LYS A 199 -33.23 -13.77 -7.34
C LYS A 199 -32.44 -12.48 -7.51
N ASP A 200 -32.77 -11.44 -6.73
CA ASP A 200 -32.00 -10.20 -6.60
C ASP A 200 -31.53 -10.05 -5.14
N PRO A 201 -30.34 -10.55 -4.79
CA PRO A 201 -29.79 -10.38 -3.45
C PRO A 201 -29.48 -8.91 -3.12
N GLY A 202 -29.37 -8.05 -4.14
CA GLY A 202 -29.01 -6.65 -3.98
C GLY A 202 -30.00 -5.85 -3.14
N HIS A 203 -31.29 -6.19 -3.20
CA HIS A 203 -32.35 -5.57 -2.40
C HIS A 203 -32.07 -5.61 -0.88
N TYR A 204 -31.29 -6.59 -0.40
CA TYR A 204 -30.98 -6.74 1.01
C TYR A 204 -29.74 -5.96 1.48
N TYR A 205 -28.94 -5.40 0.58
CA TYR A 205 -27.66 -4.80 0.93
C TYR A 205 -27.79 -3.59 1.88
N GLY A 206 -28.73 -2.68 1.63
CA GLY A 206 -28.98 -1.55 2.53
C GLY A 206 -29.41 -1.99 3.94
N TYR A 207 -30.26 -3.00 4.04
CA TYR A 207 -30.73 -3.55 5.32
C TYR A 207 -29.63 -4.31 6.07
N LEU A 208 -28.78 -5.06 5.35
CA LEU A 208 -27.61 -5.72 5.91
C LEU A 208 -26.63 -4.69 6.45
N ALA A 209 -26.39 -3.60 5.72
CA ALA A 209 -25.50 -2.53 6.17
C ALA A 209 -25.94 -1.93 7.52
N GLU A 210 -27.22 -1.55 7.64
CA GLU A 210 -27.80 -1.03 8.90
C GLU A 210 -27.74 -2.06 10.03
N THR A 211 -28.00 -3.34 9.71
CA THR A 211 -28.01 -4.40 10.71
C THR A 211 -26.62 -4.69 11.25
N TYR A 212 -25.59 -4.76 10.39
CA TYR A 212 -24.20 -4.93 10.81
C TYR A 212 -23.70 -3.72 11.61
N ASP A 213 -24.07 -2.50 11.21
CA ASP A 213 -23.73 -1.29 11.97
C ASP A 213 -24.32 -1.33 13.39
N GLY A 214 -25.59 -1.71 13.51
CA GLY A 214 -26.26 -1.91 14.81
C GLY A 214 -25.65 -3.03 15.68
N LEU A 215 -24.87 -3.93 15.09
CA LEU A 215 -24.10 -4.96 15.80
C LEU A 215 -22.65 -4.54 16.10
N GLY A 216 -22.22 -3.38 15.62
CA GLY A 216 -20.85 -2.89 15.77
C GLY A 216 -19.85 -3.48 14.76
N ASP A 217 -20.32 -4.20 13.75
CA ASP A 217 -19.48 -4.75 12.67
C ASP A 217 -19.33 -3.72 11.55
N GLY A 218 -18.42 -2.77 11.75
CA GLY A 218 -18.18 -1.68 10.81
C GLY A 218 -17.69 -2.13 9.44
N GLU A 219 -16.95 -3.24 9.36
CA GLU A 219 -16.38 -3.72 8.10
C GLU A 219 -17.47 -4.27 7.17
N ASN A 220 -18.32 -5.16 7.67
CA ASN A 220 -19.46 -5.66 6.90
C ASN A 220 -20.50 -4.56 6.63
N ALA A 221 -20.71 -3.64 7.57
CA ALA A 221 -21.60 -2.50 7.36
C ALA A 221 -21.17 -1.66 6.15
N MET A 222 -19.89 -1.29 6.07
CA MET A 222 -19.35 -0.53 4.94
C MET A 222 -19.39 -1.35 3.64
N LYS A 223 -19.02 -2.63 3.68
CA LYS A 223 -19.07 -3.54 2.52
C LYS A 223 -20.45 -3.55 1.87
N TYR A 224 -21.50 -3.82 2.65
CA TYR A 224 -22.86 -3.90 2.13
C TYR A 224 -23.39 -2.53 1.71
N ALA A 225 -23.04 -1.45 2.41
CA ALA A 225 -23.41 -0.10 1.99
C ALA A 225 -22.80 0.28 0.64
N TYR A 226 -21.54 -0.07 0.37
CA TYR A 226 -20.93 0.14 -0.96
C TYR A 226 -21.59 -0.72 -2.04
N MET A 227 -21.95 -1.97 -1.73
CA MET A 227 -22.66 -2.84 -2.67
C MET A 227 -24.04 -2.27 -3.02
N ASP A 228 -24.76 -1.72 -2.03
CA ASP A 228 -26.05 -1.06 -2.23
C ASP A 228 -25.91 0.19 -3.10
N ILE A 229 -24.97 1.08 -2.77
CA ILE A 229 -24.68 2.32 -3.53
C ILE A 229 -24.35 2.04 -5.00
N ARG A 230 -23.64 0.94 -5.31
CA ARG A 230 -23.31 0.57 -6.70
C ARG A 230 -24.55 0.28 -7.56
N ARG A 231 -25.69 -0.02 -6.94
CA ARG A 231 -26.98 -0.21 -7.63
C ARG A 231 -27.60 1.13 -8.05
N GLY A 232 -27.06 2.26 -7.57
CA GLY A 232 -27.58 3.61 -7.80
C GLY A 232 -28.85 3.90 -7.00
N ARG A 233 -29.51 5.02 -7.33
CA ARG A 233 -30.77 5.43 -6.70
C ARG A 233 -31.85 4.34 -6.82
N GLN A 234 -32.34 3.86 -5.68
CA GLN A 234 -33.49 2.95 -5.60
C GLN A 234 -34.81 3.74 -5.47
N LEU A 235 -35.93 3.13 -5.83
CA LEU A 235 -37.27 3.75 -5.78
C LEU A 235 -38.01 3.50 -4.44
N GLU A 236 -37.34 2.91 -3.47
CA GLU A 236 -37.86 2.62 -2.14
C GLU A 236 -37.81 3.87 -1.25
N THR A 237 -38.64 3.92 -0.20
CA THR A 237 -38.53 4.98 0.81
C THR A 237 -37.26 4.81 1.64
N TYR A 238 -36.56 5.91 1.90
CA TYR A 238 -35.28 5.93 2.61
C TYR A 238 -34.16 5.19 1.87
N ALA A 239 -34.16 5.28 0.54
CA ALA A 239 -33.16 4.64 -0.32
C ALA A 239 -31.75 5.23 -0.14
N SER A 240 -31.65 6.42 0.48
CA SER A 240 -30.37 7.10 0.71
C SER A 240 -29.65 6.70 2.01
N ARG A 241 -30.18 5.70 2.76
CA ARG A 241 -29.64 5.22 4.04
C ARG A 241 -28.17 4.78 3.98
N SER A 242 -27.78 4.05 2.93
CA SER A 242 -26.43 3.50 2.77
C SER A 242 -25.39 4.61 2.58
N TYR A 243 -25.77 5.69 1.89
CA TYR A 243 -24.95 6.90 1.80
C TYR A 243 -24.77 7.56 3.17
N ARG A 244 -25.85 7.74 3.96
CA ARG A 244 -25.76 8.34 5.30
C ARG A 244 -24.85 7.53 6.23
N LEU A 245 -24.99 6.20 6.23
CA LEU A 245 -24.16 5.29 7.03
C LEU A 245 -22.68 5.41 6.66
N LEU A 246 -22.36 5.33 5.36
CA LEU A 246 -20.97 5.44 4.89
C LEU A 246 -20.37 6.81 5.19
N LEU A 247 -21.10 7.90 4.94
CA LEU A 247 -20.62 9.26 5.22
C LEU A 247 -20.37 9.48 6.71
N ALA A 248 -21.25 8.97 7.58
CA ALA A 248 -21.05 9.02 9.02
C ALA A 248 -19.76 8.28 9.44
N LYS A 249 -19.56 7.03 8.97
CA LYS A 249 -18.34 6.25 9.23
C LYS A 249 -17.07 6.93 8.72
N LEU A 250 -17.09 7.42 7.48
CA LEU A 250 -15.94 8.10 6.86
C LEU A 250 -15.65 9.47 7.49
N SER A 251 -16.59 10.06 8.24
CA SER A 251 -16.37 11.31 8.97
C SER A 251 -15.57 11.13 10.26
N GLU A 252 -15.45 9.90 10.78
CA GLU A 252 -14.78 9.61 12.06
C GLU A 252 -13.27 9.92 12.02
N LYS A 253 -12.62 9.80 10.85
CA LYS A 253 -11.17 10.00 10.68
C LYS A 253 -10.91 11.00 9.57
N LYS A 254 -10.21 12.10 9.88
CA LYS A 254 -9.88 13.15 8.89
C LYS A 254 -9.15 12.60 7.66
N ARG A 255 -8.25 11.62 7.84
CA ARG A 255 -7.51 10.95 6.73
C ARG A 255 -8.41 10.32 5.66
N ASP A 256 -9.66 9.99 5.99
CA ASP A 256 -10.60 9.35 5.08
C ASP A 256 -11.42 10.38 4.26
N TYR A 257 -11.11 11.69 4.37
CA TYR A 257 -11.85 12.77 3.71
C TYR A 257 -12.00 12.60 2.20
N ARG A 258 -10.99 12.00 1.53
CA ARG A 258 -11.00 11.78 0.07
C ARG A 258 -12.12 10.81 -0.32
N GLU A 259 -12.22 9.71 0.42
CA GLU A 259 -13.27 8.72 0.19
C GLU A 259 -14.63 9.26 0.64
N ARG A 260 -14.68 10.00 1.74
CA ARG A 260 -15.89 10.75 2.15
C ARG A 260 -16.38 11.69 1.05
N GLN A 261 -15.47 12.45 0.44
CA GLN A 261 -15.76 13.38 -0.65
C GLN A 261 -16.28 12.65 -1.88
N ARG A 262 -15.68 11.51 -2.25
CA ARG A 262 -16.16 10.66 -3.36
C ARG A 262 -17.57 10.13 -3.10
N VAL A 263 -17.82 9.58 -1.90
CA VAL A 263 -19.13 9.06 -1.51
C VAL A 263 -20.17 10.19 -1.46
N ALA A 264 -19.79 11.38 -0.96
CA ALA A 264 -20.68 12.54 -0.92
C ALA A 264 -21.05 13.04 -2.32
N GLN A 265 -20.11 13.05 -3.27
CA GLN A 265 -20.39 13.36 -4.67
C GLN A 265 -21.35 12.35 -5.31
N MET A 266 -21.18 11.06 -5.02
CA MET A 266 -22.12 10.03 -5.47
C MET A 266 -23.51 10.23 -4.85
N ALA A 267 -23.57 10.55 -3.56
CA ALA A 267 -24.82 10.87 -2.86
C ALA A 267 -25.53 12.07 -3.50
N LEU A 268 -24.78 13.13 -3.85
CA LEU A 268 -25.30 14.30 -4.55
C LEU A 268 -25.74 14.02 -5.99
N LYS A 269 -25.14 13.04 -6.65
CA LYS A 269 -25.57 12.61 -7.99
C LYS A 269 -26.91 11.88 -7.92
N ASP A 270 -27.07 11.00 -6.94
CA ASP A 270 -28.27 10.18 -6.81
C ASP A 270 -29.42 10.93 -6.11
N TYR A 271 -29.10 11.78 -5.14
CA TYR A 271 -30.05 12.53 -4.32
C TYR A 271 -29.68 14.02 -4.19
N PRO A 272 -29.61 14.77 -5.30
CA PRO A 272 -29.27 16.20 -5.30
C PRO A 272 -30.28 17.07 -4.54
N GLU A 273 -31.47 16.55 -4.25
CA GLU A 273 -32.49 17.25 -3.49
C GLU A 273 -32.28 17.19 -1.98
N LEU A 274 -31.38 16.34 -1.47
CA LEU A 274 -31.18 16.17 -0.03
C LEU A 274 -30.16 17.18 0.53
N PRO A 275 -30.58 18.09 1.43
CA PRO A 275 -29.70 19.14 1.93
C PRO A 275 -28.52 18.62 2.76
N GLU A 276 -28.70 17.53 3.51
CA GLU A 276 -27.62 16.93 4.29
C GLU A 276 -26.47 16.42 3.42
N PHE A 277 -26.71 15.97 2.18
CA PHE A 277 -25.62 15.52 1.30
C PHE A 277 -24.81 16.67 0.74
N HIS A 278 -25.43 17.84 0.53
CA HIS A 278 -24.70 19.07 0.24
C HIS A 278 -23.83 19.48 1.44
N ALA A 279 -24.37 19.41 2.66
CA ALA A 279 -23.62 19.71 3.86
C ALA A 279 -22.46 18.73 4.08
N GLU A 280 -22.68 17.42 3.90
CA GLU A 280 -21.64 16.39 3.99
C GLU A 280 -20.54 16.59 2.94
N TYR A 281 -20.91 16.96 1.71
CA TYR A 281 -19.94 17.27 0.67
C TYR A 281 -19.13 18.53 1.03
N ALA A 282 -19.78 19.58 1.53
CA ALA A 282 -19.11 20.78 2.03
C ALA A 282 -18.12 20.48 3.17
N GLU A 283 -18.51 19.64 4.12
CA GLU A 283 -17.64 19.19 5.22
C GLU A 283 -16.44 18.37 4.71
N SER A 284 -16.66 17.50 3.72
CA SER A 284 -15.57 16.73 3.09
C SER A 284 -14.59 17.61 2.33
N LEU A 285 -15.07 18.65 1.63
CA LEU A 285 -14.25 19.66 0.96
C LEU A 285 -13.41 20.44 1.98
N ALA A 286 -14.01 20.84 3.11
CA ALA A 286 -13.30 21.55 4.17
C ALA A 286 -12.24 20.66 4.85
N ALA A 287 -12.49 19.37 5.01
CA ALA A 287 -11.51 18.42 5.52
C ALA A 287 -10.31 18.25 4.57
N GLY A 288 -10.53 18.42 3.26
CA GLY A 288 -9.50 18.52 2.21
C GLY A 288 -9.00 19.94 1.94
N TRP A 289 -9.26 20.89 2.84
CA TRP A 289 -8.78 22.29 2.75
C TRP A 289 -9.32 23.12 1.57
N GLU A 290 -10.39 22.68 0.90
CA GLU A 290 -11.04 23.39 -0.21
C GLU A 290 -12.12 24.38 0.29
N TYR A 291 -11.73 25.34 1.12
CA TYR A 291 -12.67 26.15 1.91
C TYR A 291 -13.63 27.02 1.11
N ARG A 292 -13.22 27.57 -0.03
CA ARG A 292 -14.13 28.33 -0.89
C ARG A 292 -15.29 27.47 -1.38
N LYS A 293 -14.97 26.29 -1.92
CA LYS A 293 -15.97 25.33 -2.41
C LYS A 293 -16.84 24.83 -1.27
N ALA A 294 -16.24 24.57 -0.10
CA ALA A 294 -16.98 24.16 1.10
C ALA A 294 -18.00 25.22 1.53
N ALA A 295 -17.62 26.51 1.54
CA ALA A 295 -18.54 27.59 1.86
C ALA A 295 -19.70 27.70 0.86
N ASP A 296 -19.40 27.67 -0.43
CA ASP A 296 -20.41 27.76 -1.50
C ASP A 296 -21.39 26.58 -1.43
N GLU A 297 -20.89 25.36 -1.20
CA GLU A 297 -21.73 24.16 -1.10
C GLU A 297 -22.54 24.11 0.20
N MET A 298 -22.00 24.61 1.32
CA MET A 298 -22.76 24.75 2.56
C MET A 298 -23.91 25.77 2.42
N ALA A 299 -23.69 26.85 1.66
CA ALA A 299 -24.76 27.80 1.32
C ALA A 299 -25.86 27.13 0.48
N LYS A 300 -25.46 26.28 -0.48
CA LYS A 300 -26.40 25.49 -1.28
C LYS A 300 -27.20 24.52 -0.42
N ALA A 301 -26.57 23.82 0.54
CA ALA A 301 -27.24 22.93 1.49
C ALA A 301 -28.42 23.61 2.21
N MET A 302 -28.20 24.83 2.71
CA MET A 302 -29.26 25.62 3.35
C MET A 302 -30.39 25.97 2.38
N SER A 303 -30.06 26.38 1.15
CA SER A 303 -31.06 26.77 0.15
C SER A 303 -31.95 25.59 -0.28
N VAL A 304 -31.37 24.40 -0.41
CA VAL A 304 -32.08 23.16 -0.74
C VAL A 304 -32.98 22.74 0.42
N GLY A 305 -32.49 22.83 1.66
CA GLY A 305 -33.23 22.41 2.84
C GLY A 305 -34.49 23.23 3.09
N ILE A 306 -34.44 24.55 2.87
CA ILE A 306 -35.61 25.43 3.02
C ILE A 306 -36.71 25.09 2.01
N ASN A 307 -36.36 24.56 0.84
CA ASN A 307 -37.28 24.30 -0.27
C ASN A 307 -37.58 22.80 -0.47
N TYR A 308 -37.23 21.94 0.50
CA TYR A 308 -37.38 20.50 0.35
C TYR A 308 -38.85 20.05 0.33
N GLN A 309 -39.22 19.27 -0.70
CA GLN A 309 -40.57 18.68 -0.86
C GLN A 309 -40.54 17.22 -1.34
N GLY A 310 -39.48 16.48 -1.02
CA GLY A 310 -39.28 15.10 -1.49
C GLY A 310 -39.85 14.01 -0.58
N LEU A 311 -39.74 12.76 -1.05
CA LEU A 311 -40.17 11.55 -0.32
C LEU A 311 -39.10 10.96 0.60
N GLU A 312 -37.82 11.28 0.33
CA GLU A 312 -36.73 10.87 1.22
C GLU A 312 -36.83 11.65 2.54
N PRO A 313 -36.54 11.02 3.68
CA PRO A 313 -36.50 11.77 4.92
C PRO A 313 -35.31 12.73 4.89
N THR A 314 -35.48 13.89 5.50
CA THR A 314 -34.38 14.83 5.74
C THR A 314 -34.29 15.10 7.24
N VAL A 315 -33.07 15.31 7.71
CA VAL A 315 -32.78 15.74 9.10
C VAL A 315 -32.62 17.26 9.20
N PHE A 316 -32.87 17.99 8.12
CA PHE A 316 -32.75 19.44 8.11
C PHE A 316 -33.87 20.09 8.93
N ASP A 317 -33.47 20.88 9.93
CA ASP A 317 -34.36 21.71 10.72
C ASP A 317 -33.77 23.11 10.94
N SER A 318 -34.50 23.96 11.66
CA SER A 318 -34.07 25.33 11.95
C SER A 318 -32.79 25.42 12.80
N ALA A 319 -32.49 24.42 13.62
CA ALA A 319 -31.29 24.38 14.45
C ALA A 319 -30.07 24.01 13.59
N MET A 320 -30.23 23.00 12.72
CA MET A 320 -29.24 22.59 11.74
C MET A 320 -28.90 23.74 10.78
N GLY A 321 -29.90 24.48 10.30
CA GLY A 321 -29.68 25.66 9.47
C GLY A 321 -28.79 26.73 10.14
N LYS A 322 -28.96 26.98 11.44
CA LYS A 322 -28.07 27.90 12.19
C LYS A 322 -26.65 27.35 12.32
N LEU A 323 -26.51 26.05 12.54
CA LEU A 323 -25.21 25.39 12.61
C LEU A 323 -24.47 25.50 11.27
N TRP A 324 -25.13 25.18 10.17
CA TRP A 324 -24.57 25.27 8.82
C TRP A 324 -24.21 26.70 8.44
N GLN A 325 -24.99 27.70 8.83
CA GLN A 325 -24.60 29.10 8.65
C GLN A 325 -23.30 29.46 9.40
N LYS A 326 -23.11 28.93 10.62
CA LYS A 326 -21.86 29.12 11.37
C LYS A 326 -20.70 28.41 10.68
N ARG A 327 -20.90 27.19 10.17
CA ARG A 327 -19.90 26.43 9.40
C ARG A 327 -19.50 27.14 8.11
N GLN A 328 -20.46 27.65 7.34
CA GLN A 328 -20.20 28.45 6.15
C GLN A 328 -19.28 29.65 6.47
N ARG A 329 -19.63 30.46 7.47
CA ARG A 329 -18.80 31.63 7.87
C ARG A 329 -17.40 31.24 8.33
N TYR A 330 -17.28 30.08 8.97
CA TYR A 330 -15.99 29.53 9.36
C TYR A 330 -15.14 29.19 8.13
N PHE A 331 -15.71 28.52 7.12
CA PHE A 331 -15.03 28.23 5.86
C PHE A 331 -14.65 29.51 5.11
N GLU A 332 -15.53 30.51 5.04
CA GLU A 332 -15.21 31.83 4.45
C GLU A 332 -14.03 32.51 5.15
N THR A 333 -13.93 32.36 6.48
CA THR A 333 -12.83 32.92 7.27
C THR A 333 -11.50 32.22 6.95
N LEU A 334 -11.51 30.89 6.84
CA LEU A 334 -10.32 30.12 6.48
C LEU A 334 -9.89 30.37 5.04
N ASP A 335 -10.83 30.45 4.08
CA ASP A 335 -10.55 30.82 2.69
C ASP A 335 -9.89 32.20 2.60
N LYS A 336 -10.44 33.19 3.32
CA LYS A 336 -9.84 34.53 3.39
C LYS A 336 -8.43 34.51 3.98
N THR A 337 -8.20 33.71 5.03
CA THR A 337 -6.87 33.55 5.64
C THR A 337 -5.89 32.93 4.64
N ALA A 338 -6.29 31.88 3.92
CA ALA A 338 -5.51 31.22 2.87
C ALA A 338 -5.11 32.16 1.72
N GLN A 339 -5.99 33.12 1.37
CA GLN A 339 -5.72 34.12 0.33
C GLN A 339 -4.82 35.27 0.80
N GLN A 340 -4.86 35.61 2.09
CA GLN A 340 -4.13 36.75 2.64
C GLN A 340 -2.70 36.42 3.08
N MET A 341 -2.43 35.17 3.44
CA MET A 341 -1.08 34.73 3.82
C MET A 341 -0.09 34.86 2.67
N LYS A 342 1.16 35.21 2.98
CA LYS A 342 2.27 35.15 2.04
C LYS A 342 3.15 33.94 2.31
N ILE A 343 3.44 33.17 1.27
CA ILE A 343 4.32 32.00 1.33
C ILE A 343 5.52 32.22 0.40
N THR A 344 6.73 32.08 0.92
CA THR A 344 7.94 31.98 0.10
C THR A 344 8.38 30.51 0.02
N ALA A 345 8.49 29.97 -1.18
CA ALA A 345 9.14 28.67 -1.43
C ALA A 345 10.65 28.87 -1.63
N CYS A 346 11.46 28.02 -1.00
CA CYS A 346 12.92 28.06 -1.06
C CYS A 346 13.49 26.69 -1.41
N VAL A 347 14.55 26.71 -2.21
CA VAL A 347 15.36 25.52 -2.53
C VAL A 347 16.83 25.91 -2.67
N ILE A 348 17.72 25.02 -2.26
CA ILE A 348 19.14 25.08 -2.62
C ILE A 348 19.37 24.13 -3.79
N ALA A 349 20.15 24.55 -4.79
CA ALA A 349 20.34 23.76 -6.01
C ALA A 349 21.80 23.70 -6.44
N LYS A 350 22.19 22.57 -7.05
CA LYS A 350 23.42 22.39 -7.81
C LYS A 350 23.21 21.33 -8.88
N ASN A 351 23.23 21.73 -10.14
CA ASN A 351 23.03 20.82 -11.27
C ASN A 351 21.69 20.04 -11.20
N GLU A 352 20.61 20.74 -10.88
CA GLU A 352 19.25 20.22 -10.72
C GLU A 352 18.36 20.53 -11.94
N ALA A 353 18.93 20.68 -13.15
CA ALA A 353 18.15 21.00 -14.34
C ALA A 353 17.04 19.98 -14.64
N ALA A 354 17.22 18.72 -14.21
CA ALA A 354 16.22 17.66 -14.34
C ALA A 354 15.01 17.83 -13.41
N ASN A 355 15.18 18.49 -12.27
CA ASN A 355 14.15 18.57 -11.21
C ASN A 355 13.56 19.97 -11.05
N ILE A 356 14.34 21.03 -11.31
CA ILE A 356 14.00 22.40 -10.93
C ILE A 356 12.71 22.91 -11.60
N SER A 357 12.44 22.50 -12.85
CA SER A 357 11.20 22.89 -13.55
C SER A 357 9.96 22.34 -12.84
N ARG A 358 9.98 21.05 -12.46
CA ARG A 358 8.88 20.42 -11.71
C ARG A 358 8.72 21.04 -10.33
N TRP A 359 9.83 21.31 -9.65
CA TRP A 359 9.81 21.99 -8.35
C TRP A 359 9.11 23.35 -8.45
N LEU A 360 9.41 24.14 -9.48
CA LEU A 360 8.78 25.44 -9.73
C LEU A 360 7.30 25.33 -10.07
N GLU A 361 6.95 24.42 -10.98
CA GLU A 361 5.55 24.15 -11.33
C GLU A 361 4.72 23.77 -10.09
N ASN A 362 5.29 22.99 -9.17
CA ASN A 362 4.65 22.64 -7.90
C ASN A 362 4.59 23.84 -6.93
N ALA A 363 5.71 24.55 -6.75
CA ALA A 363 5.85 25.65 -5.80
C ALA A 363 4.94 26.84 -6.14
N GLN A 364 4.81 27.18 -7.43
CA GLN A 364 3.98 28.30 -7.91
C GLN A 364 2.49 28.14 -7.60
N VAL A 365 2.01 26.92 -7.32
CA VAL A 365 0.61 26.69 -6.97
C VAL A 365 0.28 27.25 -5.58
N TYR A 366 1.24 27.24 -4.64
CA TYR A 366 1.01 27.67 -3.27
C TYR A 366 1.83 28.90 -2.86
N ALA A 367 3.01 29.13 -3.42
CA ALA A 367 3.89 30.22 -3.04
C ALA A 367 3.66 31.51 -3.83
N ASP A 368 3.82 32.65 -3.16
CA ASP A 368 3.81 33.99 -3.77
C ASP A 368 5.19 34.39 -4.30
N GLU A 369 6.23 33.72 -3.80
CA GLU A 369 7.63 33.97 -4.14
C GLU A 369 8.40 32.65 -4.15
N CYS A 370 9.20 32.42 -5.20
CA CYS A 370 10.11 31.29 -5.28
C CYS A 370 11.56 31.79 -5.26
N ILE A 371 12.38 31.22 -4.38
CA ILE A 371 13.80 31.54 -4.21
C ILE A 371 14.62 30.30 -4.48
N VAL A 372 15.57 30.41 -5.40
CA VAL A 372 16.56 29.37 -5.70
C VAL A 372 17.93 29.91 -5.30
N LEU A 373 18.56 29.28 -4.30
CA LEU A 373 19.94 29.54 -3.96
C LEU A 373 20.84 28.55 -4.72
N ASP A 374 21.49 29.03 -5.76
CA ASP A 374 22.44 28.25 -6.54
C ASP A 374 23.78 28.14 -5.81
N THR A 375 24.26 26.91 -5.64
CA THR A 375 25.53 26.61 -4.96
C THR A 375 26.69 26.33 -5.93
N GLY A 376 26.57 26.81 -7.18
CA GLY A 376 27.55 26.65 -8.24
C GLY A 376 27.15 25.62 -9.29
N SER A 377 25.94 25.76 -9.86
CA SER A 377 25.51 24.95 -11.00
C SER A 377 26.31 25.27 -12.27
N THR A 378 26.62 24.23 -13.03
CA THR A 378 27.30 24.26 -14.32
C THR A 378 26.37 23.89 -15.49
N ASP A 379 25.18 23.36 -15.20
CA ASP A 379 24.14 23.06 -16.18
C ASP A 379 23.12 24.22 -16.31
N ASP A 380 21.97 23.96 -16.92
CA ASP A 380 20.93 24.96 -17.15
C ASP A 380 20.03 25.25 -15.92
N THR A 381 20.35 24.75 -14.72
CA THR A 381 19.54 24.93 -13.50
C THR A 381 19.13 26.39 -13.27
N CYS A 382 20.09 27.31 -13.25
CA CYS A 382 19.83 28.74 -13.00
C CYS A 382 18.93 29.35 -14.09
N LYS A 383 19.18 29.02 -15.36
CA LYS A 383 18.38 29.54 -16.48
C LYS A 383 16.94 29.04 -16.43
N LEU A 384 16.75 27.77 -16.08
CA LEU A 384 15.42 27.17 -15.91
C LEU A 384 14.70 27.80 -14.71
N ALA A 385 15.40 28.05 -13.60
CA ALA A 385 14.86 28.74 -12.44
C ALA A 385 14.38 30.16 -12.74
N GLU A 386 15.21 30.96 -13.42
CA GLU A 386 14.85 32.33 -13.81
C GLU A 386 13.67 32.34 -14.80
N ARG A 387 13.67 31.42 -15.78
CA ARG A 387 12.55 31.28 -16.73
C ARG A 387 11.25 30.86 -16.06
N GLY A 388 11.35 30.02 -15.02
CA GLY A 388 10.24 29.66 -14.14
C GLY A 388 9.91 30.72 -13.09
N GLY A 389 10.40 31.96 -13.22
CA GLY A 389 10.01 33.09 -12.40
C GLY A 389 10.58 33.11 -10.98
N ALA A 390 11.54 32.25 -10.66
CA ALA A 390 12.23 32.29 -9.37
C ALA A 390 13.31 33.36 -9.32
N LYS A 391 13.53 33.90 -8.12
CA LYS A 391 14.69 34.75 -7.83
C LYS A 391 15.89 33.85 -7.55
N VAL A 392 16.90 33.92 -8.41
CA VAL A 392 18.12 33.12 -8.28
C VAL A 392 19.21 33.93 -7.59
N TYR A 393 19.79 33.37 -6.53
CA TYR A 393 20.91 33.93 -5.80
C TYR A 393 22.08 32.96 -5.83
N SER A 394 23.30 33.47 -5.97
CA SER A 394 24.50 32.63 -5.98
C SER A 394 25.15 32.58 -4.59
N TYR A 395 25.55 31.38 -4.17
CA TYR A 395 26.29 31.13 -2.95
C TYR A 395 27.46 30.19 -3.25
N THR A 396 28.67 30.56 -2.83
CA THR A 396 29.81 29.66 -2.98
C THR A 396 29.65 28.47 -2.04
N TRP A 397 29.64 27.25 -2.57
CA TRP A 397 29.56 26.03 -1.77
C TRP A 397 30.72 25.93 -0.76
N GLN A 398 30.39 25.70 0.52
CA GLN A 398 31.35 25.63 1.64
C GLN A 398 31.34 24.27 2.35
N ASP A 399 30.90 23.21 1.67
CA ASP A 399 30.69 21.88 2.27
C ASP A 399 29.70 21.88 3.45
N ASP A 400 28.71 22.78 3.46
CA ASP A 400 27.73 22.94 4.55
C ASP A 400 26.32 23.27 4.02
N PHE A 401 25.41 22.30 4.15
CA PHE A 401 24.01 22.43 3.75
C PHE A 401 23.23 23.42 4.62
N ALA A 402 23.46 23.45 5.94
CA ALA A 402 22.81 24.40 6.83
C ALA A 402 23.23 25.84 6.51
N ALA A 403 24.51 26.07 6.19
CA ALA A 403 24.98 27.40 5.79
C ALA A 403 24.28 27.88 4.51
N ALA A 404 24.15 27.02 3.50
CA ALA A 404 23.41 27.33 2.28
C ALA A 404 21.92 27.60 2.57
N ARG A 405 21.23 26.72 3.32
CA ARG A 405 19.81 26.97 3.66
C ARG A 405 19.61 28.27 4.44
N ASN A 406 20.46 28.54 5.42
CA ASN A 406 20.39 29.78 6.21
C ASN A 406 20.71 31.03 5.38
N GLU A 407 21.54 30.93 4.35
CA GLU A 407 21.76 32.01 3.38
C GLU A 407 20.48 32.29 2.57
N ALA A 408 19.81 31.25 2.06
CA ALA A 408 18.55 31.40 1.34
C ALA A 408 17.48 32.11 2.19
N LEU A 409 17.42 31.81 3.50
CA LEU A 409 16.48 32.43 4.43
C LEU A 409 16.64 33.95 4.58
N LYS A 410 17.78 34.54 4.21
CA LYS A 410 17.98 36.00 4.25
C LYS A 410 17.15 36.76 3.20
N TYR A 411 16.72 36.07 2.14
CA TYR A 411 16.00 36.67 1.01
C TYR A 411 14.48 36.52 1.11
N VAL A 412 13.99 35.72 2.05
CA VAL A 412 12.57 35.39 2.25
C VAL A 412 11.74 36.59 2.67
N GLN A 413 10.56 36.77 2.05
CA GLN A 413 9.62 37.85 2.38
C GLN A 413 8.26 37.36 2.90
N GLY A 414 7.92 36.08 2.72
CA GLY A 414 6.66 35.49 3.16
C GLY A 414 6.53 35.36 4.68
N ASP A 415 5.29 35.26 5.15
CA ASP A 415 4.94 34.94 6.54
C ASP A 415 5.29 33.48 6.87
N TRP A 416 5.11 32.62 5.86
CA TRP A 416 5.44 31.20 5.88
C TRP A 416 6.53 30.87 4.86
N ILE A 417 7.31 29.86 5.19
CA ILE A 417 8.43 29.35 4.38
C ILE A 417 8.13 27.90 4.04
N ALA A 418 8.19 27.57 2.76
CA ALA A 418 8.21 26.20 2.27
C ALA A 418 9.61 25.88 1.75
N PHE A 419 10.39 25.11 2.51
CA PHE A 419 11.77 24.79 2.16
C PHE A 419 11.89 23.32 1.78
N LEU A 420 11.73 23.03 0.49
CA LEU A 420 11.81 21.68 -0.08
C LEU A 420 13.15 21.48 -0.78
N ASP A 421 13.58 20.23 -0.87
CA ASP A 421 14.71 19.86 -1.73
C ASP A 421 14.28 19.87 -3.20
N ALA A 422 15.24 19.99 -4.13
CA ALA A 422 14.93 20.10 -5.56
C ALA A 422 14.20 18.86 -6.10
N ASP A 423 14.46 17.69 -5.51
CA ASP A 423 13.81 16.40 -5.82
C ASP A 423 12.57 16.11 -4.96
N GLU A 424 12.09 17.08 -4.19
CA GLU A 424 10.86 17.02 -3.40
C GLU A 424 9.74 17.88 -4.01
N TYR A 425 8.49 17.44 -3.89
CA TYR A 425 7.31 18.23 -4.27
C TYR A 425 6.08 17.80 -3.47
N PHE A 426 5.11 18.69 -3.24
CA PHE A 426 3.85 18.28 -2.60
C PHE A 426 3.04 17.39 -3.55
N GLU A 427 2.50 16.26 -3.07
CA GLU A 427 1.57 15.42 -3.84
C GLU A 427 0.40 16.26 -4.36
N ARG A 428 -0.07 17.20 -3.51
CA ARG A 428 -1.20 18.08 -3.76
C ARG A 428 -0.88 19.50 -3.33
N PRO A 429 -0.19 20.27 -4.19
CA PRO A 429 0.26 21.60 -3.82
C PRO A 429 -0.89 22.58 -3.57
N THR A 430 -2.08 22.31 -4.12
CA THR A 430 -3.30 23.11 -3.88
C THR A 430 -3.80 23.06 -2.43
N GLU A 431 -3.46 22.02 -1.67
CA GLU A 431 -3.93 21.84 -0.28
C GLU A 431 -3.09 22.65 0.72
N VAL A 432 -1.87 23.07 0.36
CA VAL A 432 -0.88 23.69 1.26
C VAL A 432 -1.40 24.98 1.92
N ARG A 433 -1.96 25.91 1.14
CA ARG A 433 -2.48 27.19 1.67
C ARG A 433 -3.62 26.98 2.65
N GLY A 434 -4.56 26.10 2.32
CA GLY A 434 -5.68 25.82 3.21
C GLY A 434 -5.23 25.11 4.49
N ALA A 435 -4.25 24.20 4.41
CA ALA A 435 -3.66 23.58 5.60
C ALA A 435 -3.02 24.62 6.52
N LEU A 436 -2.24 25.55 5.96
CA LEU A 436 -1.66 26.64 6.76
C LEU A 436 -2.74 27.58 7.33
N ALA A 437 -3.84 27.84 6.63
CA ALA A 437 -4.93 28.67 7.13
C ALA A 437 -5.62 28.02 8.35
N GLU A 438 -5.84 26.70 8.30
CA GLU A 438 -6.33 25.93 9.45
C GLU A 438 -5.33 26.01 10.62
N CYS A 439 -4.04 25.86 10.32
CA CYS A 439 -2.96 25.96 11.30
C CYS A 439 -3.00 27.31 12.03
N GLU A 440 -3.07 28.43 11.30
CA GLU A 440 -3.09 29.76 11.90
C GLU A 440 -4.32 29.99 12.77
N HIS A 441 -5.48 29.48 12.35
CA HIS A 441 -6.73 29.69 13.05
C HIS A 441 -6.89 28.78 14.27
N SER A 442 -6.63 27.49 14.10
CA SER A 442 -6.89 26.45 15.10
C SER A 442 -5.71 26.24 16.06
N TYR A 443 -4.49 26.51 15.59
CA TYR A 443 -3.24 26.29 16.32
C TYR A 443 -2.30 27.50 16.20
N PRO A 444 -2.70 28.70 16.65
CA PRO A 444 -1.97 29.95 16.39
C PRO A 444 -0.54 29.98 16.96
N GLN A 445 -0.24 29.14 17.96
CA GLN A 445 1.08 29.04 18.59
C GLN A 445 2.06 28.15 17.81
N THR A 446 1.61 27.49 16.74
CA THR A 446 2.45 26.64 15.91
C THR A 446 3.49 27.47 15.16
N GLU A 447 4.74 27.03 15.21
CA GLU A 447 5.87 27.65 14.54
C GLU A 447 6.32 26.89 13.30
N ALA A 448 6.10 25.57 13.28
CA ALA A 448 6.45 24.70 12.17
C ALA A 448 5.38 23.63 11.92
N VAL A 449 5.26 23.16 10.68
CA VAL A 449 4.40 22.03 10.32
C VAL A 449 5.29 20.86 9.93
N ARG A 450 5.06 19.74 10.61
CA ARG A 450 5.71 18.46 10.34
C ARG A 450 4.86 17.66 9.37
N LEU A 451 5.49 17.25 8.28
CA LEU A 451 4.86 16.63 7.12
C LEU A 451 5.37 15.22 6.90
N THR A 452 4.54 14.37 6.32
CA THR A 452 4.94 13.04 5.84
C THR A 452 5.68 13.20 4.51
N ILE A 453 6.94 12.76 4.48
CA ILE A 453 7.74 12.63 3.27
C ILE A 453 7.64 11.18 2.80
N CYS A 454 7.17 10.98 1.57
CA CYS A 454 7.03 9.70 0.89
C CYS A 454 8.15 9.55 -0.15
N ASN A 455 9.11 8.67 0.12
CA ASN A 455 10.14 8.30 -0.84
C ASN A 455 9.49 7.44 -1.92
N VAL A 456 9.71 7.78 -3.19
CA VAL A 456 9.11 7.08 -4.33
C VAL A 456 10.14 6.67 -5.37
N ASP A 457 9.89 5.52 -5.98
CA ASP A 457 10.69 5.00 -7.07
C ASP A 457 10.21 5.60 -8.40
N ALA A 458 11.05 6.44 -9.00
CA ALA A 458 10.77 7.05 -10.29
C ALA A 458 10.72 6.01 -11.43
N ASP A 459 11.46 4.91 -11.28
CA ASP A 459 11.62 3.87 -12.30
C ASP A 459 10.54 2.77 -12.15
N ASP A 460 9.91 2.65 -10.98
CA ASP A 460 8.78 1.74 -10.68
C ASP A 460 7.45 2.51 -10.48
N GLY A 461 7.14 3.43 -11.40
CA GLY A 461 5.81 4.05 -11.49
C GLY A 461 5.42 4.92 -10.28
N LEU A 462 6.37 5.55 -9.59
CA LEU A 462 6.18 6.32 -8.36
C LEU A 462 5.72 5.48 -7.16
N ARG A 463 6.03 4.18 -7.15
CA ARG A 463 5.78 3.33 -6.00
C ARG A 463 6.46 3.89 -4.76
N GLU A 464 5.72 3.97 -3.66
CA GLU A 464 6.27 4.37 -2.37
C GLU A 464 7.23 3.29 -1.83
N ILE A 465 8.46 3.70 -1.51
CA ILE A 465 9.54 2.87 -0.98
C ILE A 465 9.66 3.03 0.55
N SER A 466 9.31 4.20 1.10
CA SER A 466 9.34 4.43 2.54
C SER A 466 8.74 5.79 2.86
N ARG A 467 8.45 6.03 4.13
CA ARG A 467 8.04 7.35 4.62
C ARG A 467 8.67 7.72 5.94
N PHE A 468 8.81 9.01 6.16
CA PHE A 468 9.26 9.59 7.43
C PHE A 468 8.64 10.97 7.63
N CYS A 469 8.75 11.53 8.83
CA CYS A 469 8.24 12.86 9.12
C CYS A 469 9.36 13.89 9.19
N ASN A 470 9.23 15.01 8.47
CA ASN A 470 10.19 16.11 8.52
C ASN A 470 9.48 17.47 8.44
N ILE A 471 10.16 18.53 8.87
CA ILE A 471 9.68 19.90 8.76
C ILE A 471 10.08 20.45 7.40
N ARG A 472 9.09 20.87 6.62
CA ARG A 472 9.27 21.58 5.35
C ARG A 472 8.49 22.90 5.29
N LEU A 473 7.58 23.13 6.23
CA LEU A 473 6.79 24.35 6.35
C LEU A 473 7.02 24.98 7.72
N PHE A 474 7.37 26.27 7.79
CA PHE A 474 7.56 26.96 9.06
C PHE A 474 7.38 28.47 8.94
N ARG A 475 7.10 29.12 10.07
CA ARG A 475 6.94 30.57 10.12
C ARG A 475 8.27 31.27 9.88
N ASN A 476 8.23 32.39 9.18
CA ASN A 476 9.39 33.24 8.99
C ASN A 476 9.75 33.96 10.31
N ARG A 477 10.60 33.32 11.12
CA ARG A 477 11.09 33.86 12.39
C ARG A 477 12.61 33.99 12.37
N PRO A 478 13.19 35.10 12.86
CA PRO A 478 14.64 35.29 12.88
C PRO A 478 15.42 34.22 13.67
N TYR A 479 14.78 33.59 14.65
CA TYR A 479 15.41 32.60 15.52
C TYR A 479 15.28 31.16 15.04
N LEU A 480 14.50 30.86 14.00
CA LEU A 480 14.42 29.51 13.41
C LEU A 480 15.50 29.33 12.35
N ARG A 481 16.54 28.53 12.61
CA ARG A 481 17.70 28.35 11.72
C ARG A 481 18.14 26.89 11.63
N TYR A 482 18.68 26.51 10.48
CA TYR A 482 19.23 25.18 10.25
C TYR A 482 20.56 25.00 10.98
N ARG A 483 20.78 23.82 11.57
CA ARG A 483 22.05 23.40 12.18
C ARG A 483 22.42 21.98 11.76
N GLY A 484 23.70 21.74 11.53
CA GLY A 484 24.25 20.45 11.06
C GLY A 484 24.74 20.54 9.62
N ARG A 485 25.93 19.99 9.32
CA ARG A 485 26.61 20.17 8.03
C ARG A 485 25.95 19.42 6.86
N ILE A 486 25.42 18.22 7.12
CA ILE A 486 24.85 17.28 6.11
C ILE A 486 23.42 16.85 6.44
N HIS A 487 23.11 16.71 7.73
CA HIS A 487 21.79 16.35 8.22
C HIS A 487 21.25 17.51 9.04
N GLU A 488 21.07 18.62 8.34
CA GLU A 488 20.61 19.85 8.92
C GLU A 488 19.19 19.72 9.47
N ASN A 489 19.00 20.19 10.69
CA ASN A 489 17.67 20.29 11.31
C ASN A 489 17.33 21.75 11.56
N LEU A 490 16.07 22.10 11.35
CA LEU A 490 15.56 23.41 11.73
C LEU A 490 15.41 23.47 13.25
N GLU A 491 16.12 24.39 13.89
CA GLU A 491 16.13 24.56 15.34
C GLU A 491 15.73 25.97 15.74
N ASN A 492 15.18 26.10 16.95
CA ASN A 492 14.98 27.39 17.60
C ASN A 492 16.27 27.81 18.32
N THR A 493 16.97 28.79 17.76
CA THR A 493 18.25 29.28 18.27
C THR A 493 18.17 30.03 19.61
N SER A 494 16.96 30.34 20.09
CA SER A 494 16.75 30.88 21.44
C SER A 494 16.85 29.82 22.55
N GLY A 495 16.92 28.53 22.18
CA GLY A 495 16.98 27.41 23.12
C GLY A 495 15.62 26.91 23.61
N GLN A 496 14.51 27.47 23.10
CA GLN A 496 13.15 27.00 23.39
C GLN A 496 12.76 25.80 22.53
N VAL A 497 11.86 24.97 23.04
CA VAL A 497 11.25 23.88 22.25
C VAL A 497 10.30 24.48 21.24
N MET A 498 10.47 24.13 19.96
CA MET A 498 9.63 24.58 18.87
C MET A 498 8.26 23.89 18.92
N ASN A 499 7.18 24.67 18.81
CA ASN A 499 5.83 24.11 18.69
C ASN A 499 5.57 23.72 17.23
N PHE A 500 5.23 22.45 17.01
CA PHE A 500 4.88 21.95 15.69
C PHE A 500 3.47 21.36 15.65
N TRP A 501 2.85 21.43 14.48
CA TRP A 501 1.61 20.74 14.15
C TRP A 501 1.90 19.63 13.15
N GLU A 502 1.39 18.43 13.40
CA GLU A 502 1.55 17.28 12.51
C GLU A 502 0.34 17.16 11.58
N VAL A 503 0.60 17.06 10.28
CA VAL A 503 -0.43 16.99 9.24
C VAL A 503 -0.12 15.79 8.33
N PRO A 504 -0.44 14.56 8.76
CA PRO A 504 -0.06 13.36 8.03
C PRO A 504 -0.73 13.24 6.66
N GLU A 505 -1.86 13.91 6.45
CA GLU A 505 -2.61 13.93 5.18
C GLU A 505 -1.94 14.81 4.10
N LEU A 506 -1.12 15.80 4.48
CA LEU A 506 -0.39 16.65 3.53
C LEU A 506 1.00 16.05 3.26
N LYS A 507 1.12 15.38 2.11
CA LYS A 507 2.31 14.59 1.74
C LYS A 507 3.27 15.33 0.82
N VAL A 508 4.56 15.09 1.02
CA VAL A 508 5.65 15.48 0.13
C VAL A 508 6.20 14.22 -0.53
N MET A 509 6.31 14.21 -1.85
CA MET A 509 6.92 13.14 -2.64
C MET A 509 8.40 13.42 -2.83
N HIS A 510 9.26 12.44 -2.58
CA HIS A 510 10.71 12.56 -2.73
C HIS A 510 11.24 11.54 -3.75
N MET A 511 11.85 12.06 -4.81
CA MET A 511 12.24 11.31 -6.02
C MET A 511 13.73 10.93 -6.05
N GLY A 512 14.47 11.22 -4.98
CA GLY A 512 15.93 11.06 -4.96
C GLY A 512 16.44 9.61 -5.01
N TYR A 513 15.56 8.62 -5.18
CA TYR A 513 15.79 7.20 -4.93
C TYR A 513 16.03 6.33 -6.18
N SER A 514 16.46 6.88 -7.33
CA SER A 514 16.92 6.00 -8.42
C SER A 514 18.29 5.40 -8.11
N THR A 515 18.47 4.11 -8.40
CA THR A 515 19.62 3.28 -7.95
C THR A 515 20.99 3.88 -8.25
N GLY A 516 21.18 4.48 -9.44
CA GLY A 516 22.45 5.11 -9.82
C GLY A 516 22.74 6.48 -9.15
N LEU A 517 21.71 7.27 -8.89
CA LEU A 517 21.83 8.58 -8.22
C LEU A 517 22.03 8.40 -6.71
N ILE A 518 21.38 7.40 -6.10
CA ILE A 518 21.55 7.05 -4.69
C ILE A 518 23.02 6.72 -4.38
N GLN A 519 23.67 5.86 -5.18
CA GLN A 519 25.05 5.45 -4.91
C GLN A 519 26.01 6.64 -4.94
N SER A 520 25.88 7.50 -5.95
CA SER A 520 26.71 8.71 -6.09
C SER A 520 26.49 9.69 -4.93
N LYS A 521 25.22 9.90 -4.51
CA LYS A 521 24.88 10.75 -3.36
C LYS A 521 25.48 10.21 -2.06
N ASN A 522 25.36 8.90 -1.81
CA ASN A 522 25.89 8.28 -0.58
C ASN A 522 27.41 8.25 -0.54
N GLN A 523 28.08 8.08 -1.70
CA GLN A 523 29.54 8.18 -1.77
C GLN A 523 30.04 9.59 -1.43
N ARG A 524 29.37 10.63 -1.95
CA ARG A 524 29.66 12.03 -1.58
C ARG A 524 29.40 12.29 -0.10
N ASN A 525 28.24 11.86 0.42
CA ASN A 525 27.87 12.07 1.82
C ASN A 525 28.85 11.38 2.77
N LEU A 526 29.28 10.15 2.44
CA LEU A 526 30.29 9.41 3.20
C LEU A 526 31.62 10.18 3.26
N ALA A 527 32.09 10.73 2.13
CA ALA A 527 33.31 11.54 2.09
C ALA A 527 33.21 12.80 2.97
N LEU A 528 32.07 13.48 2.97
CA LEU A 528 31.83 14.65 3.82
C LEU A 528 31.77 14.28 5.32
N LEU A 529 31.12 13.16 5.67
CA LEU A 529 31.11 12.64 7.04
C LEU A 529 32.53 12.29 7.51
N GLN A 530 33.31 11.62 6.66
CA GLN A 530 34.70 11.28 6.98
C GLN A 530 35.57 12.53 7.17
N LYS A 531 35.36 13.59 6.38
CA LYS A 531 36.04 14.87 6.56
C LYS A 531 35.64 15.53 7.89
N ASP A 532 34.36 15.57 8.23
CA ASP A 532 33.90 16.11 9.52
C ASP A 532 34.46 15.32 10.71
N ILE A 533 34.52 13.98 10.61
CA ILE A 533 35.15 13.12 11.62
C ILE A 533 36.64 13.39 11.75
N ALA A 534 37.35 13.63 10.64
CA ALA A 534 38.77 13.99 10.67
C ALA A 534 39.01 15.36 11.33
N GLU A 535 38.11 16.33 11.12
CA GLU A 535 38.22 17.69 11.67
C GLU A 535 37.79 17.79 13.15
N HIS A 536 36.70 17.12 13.54
CA HIS A 536 36.01 17.32 14.82
C HIS A 536 35.93 16.07 15.70
N GLY A 537 36.46 14.94 15.21
CA GLY A 537 36.36 13.63 15.84
C GLY A 537 35.01 12.97 15.58
N GLU A 538 34.97 11.64 15.74
CA GLU A 538 33.73 10.87 15.60
C GLU A 538 32.80 11.08 16.79
N LYS A 539 31.48 11.20 16.52
CA LYS A 539 30.46 11.59 17.50
C LYS A 539 29.20 10.73 17.32
N PRO A 540 28.37 10.57 18.37
CA PRO A 540 27.25 9.64 18.30
C PRO A 540 26.15 9.98 17.29
N TRP A 541 26.08 11.22 16.79
CA TRP A 541 25.16 11.58 15.72
C TRP A 541 25.64 11.11 14.33
N HIS A 542 26.93 10.76 14.14
CA HIS A 542 27.43 10.24 12.87
C HIS A 542 26.94 8.82 12.57
N TYR A 543 26.70 8.01 13.61
CA TYR A 543 26.49 6.57 13.47
C TYR A 543 25.33 6.21 12.53
N ARG A 544 24.18 6.90 12.66
CA ARG A 544 23.02 6.63 11.79
C ARG A 544 23.33 6.90 10.33
N TYR A 545 24.02 8.00 10.06
CA TYR A 545 24.33 8.44 8.70
C TYR A 545 25.42 7.60 8.05
N LEU A 546 26.40 7.16 8.83
CA LEU A 546 27.39 6.19 8.39
C LEU A 546 26.72 4.84 8.07
N ALA A 547 25.80 4.37 8.93
CA ALA A 547 25.06 3.14 8.68
C ALA A 547 24.30 3.19 7.35
N ASP A 548 23.52 4.25 7.11
CA ASP A 548 22.78 4.46 5.86
C ASP A 548 23.70 4.49 4.64
N CYS A 549 24.82 5.22 4.70
CA CYS A 549 25.78 5.33 3.61
C CYS A 549 26.42 3.98 3.29
N TYR A 550 26.92 3.26 4.30
CA TYR A 550 27.58 1.97 4.11
C TYR A 550 26.61 0.89 3.62
N TYR A 551 25.37 0.88 4.14
CA TYR A 551 24.34 -0.07 3.69
C TYR A 551 24.08 0.09 2.19
N THR A 552 23.88 1.34 1.77
CA THR A 552 23.60 1.69 0.40
C THR A 552 24.77 1.41 -0.55
N LEU A 553 26.01 1.58 -0.07
CA LEU A 553 27.23 1.26 -0.82
C LEU A 553 27.58 -0.24 -0.81
N GLY A 554 26.76 -1.07 -0.15
CA GLY A 554 26.92 -2.53 -0.10
C GLY A 554 27.95 -3.03 0.92
N ASP A 555 28.50 -2.15 1.79
CA ASP A 555 29.34 -2.56 2.90
C ASP A 555 28.48 -2.86 4.13
N TYR A 556 27.76 -3.99 4.07
CA TYR A 556 26.82 -4.40 5.11
C TYR A 556 27.48 -4.62 6.47
N LYS A 557 28.79 -4.92 6.50
CA LYS A 557 29.53 -5.12 7.75
C LYS A 557 29.74 -3.79 8.48
N GLN A 558 30.18 -2.75 7.77
CA GLN A 558 30.27 -1.41 8.36
C GLN A 558 28.89 -0.84 8.68
N ALA A 559 27.91 -1.06 7.81
CA ALA A 559 26.53 -0.64 8.03
C ALA A 559 25.97 -1.19 9.35
N GLN A 560 26.09 -2.51 9.56
CA GLN A 560 25.65 -3.18 10.77
C GLN A 560 26.39 -2.64 12.01
N PHE A 561 27.71 -2.46 11.92
CA PHE A 561 28.51 -1.91 13.01
C PHE A 561 27.98 -0.55 13.46
N TYR A 562 27.82 0.39 12.52
CA TYR A 562 27.35 1.74 12.83
C TYR A 562 25.88 1.78 13.23
N ALA A 563 25.02 0.91 12.69
CA ALA A 563 23.63 0.80 13.11
C ALA A 563 23.53 0.34 14.58
N LEU A 564 24.37 -0.62 15.00
CA LEU A 564 24.45 -1.04 16.41
C LEU A 564 24.98 0.07 17.32
N GLN A 565 25.99 0.84 16.88
CA GLN A 565 26.45 2.02 17.62
C GLN A 565 25.34 3.08 17.77
N ALA A 566 24.56 3.29 16.71
CA ALA A 566 23.41 4.20 16.73
C ALA A 566 22.33 3.75 17.71
N ILE A 567 22.05 2.44 17.80
CA ILE A 567 21.10 1.86 18.77
C ILE A 567 21.59 2.05 20.20
N ALA A 568 22.90 1.90 20.45
CA ALA A 568 23.51 2.07 21.77
C ALA A 568 23.68 3.54 22.19
N SER A 569 23.60 4.48 21.24
CA SER A 569 23.79 5.91 21.47
C SER A 569 22.68 6.53 22.32
N PRO A 570 22.99 7.54 23.17
CA PRO A 570 21.95 8.33 23.85
C PRO A 570 21.17 9.24 22.89
N ILE A 571 21.66 9.45 21.66
CA ILE A 571 21.02 10.30 20.65
C ILE A 571 20.00 9.47 19.86
N LYS A 572 18.72 9.80 20.04
CA LYS A 572 17.60 9.14 19.37
C LYS A 572 17.00 10.07 18.30
N GLY A 573 16.92 9.60 17.06
CA GLY A 573 16.06 10.15 16.02
C GLY A 573 14.59 10.02 16.38
N LEU A 574 13.85 11.12 16.32
CA LEU A 574 12.44 11.18 16.68
C LEU A 574 11.60 10.44 15.63
N GLY A 575 10.89 9.38 16.04
CA GLY A 575 10.02 8.58 15.17
C GLY A 575 10.74 7.76 14.08
N THR A 576 12.05 7.57 14.19
CA THR A 576 12.86 6.79 13.22
C THR A 576 13.85 5.82 13.89
N GLN A 577 13.66 5.54 15.18
CA GLN A 577 14.46 4.58 15.91
C GLN A 577 14.36 3.16 15.34
N SER A 578 13.16 2.75 14.93
CA SER A 578 12.90 1.44 14.34
C SER A 578 13.78 1.14 13.12
N ASN A 579 14.09 2.15 12.29
CA ASN A 579 14.88 1.99 11.06
C ASN A 579 16.25 1.35 11.29
N MET A 580 16.94 1.68 12.40
CA MET A 580 18.26 1.10 12.68
C MET A 580 18.16 -0.37 13.05
N TYR A 581 17.11 -0.77 13.77
CA TYR A 581 16.87 -2.18 14.09
C TYR A 581 16.52 -2.97 12.83
N TYR A 582 15.68 -2.40 11.96
CA TYR A 582 15.34 -3.02 10.68
C TYR A 582 16.56 -3.14 9.76
N MET A 583 17.40 -2.10 9.70
CA MET A 583 18.66 -2.13 8.94
C MET A 583 19.62 -3.20 9.44
N VAL A 584 19.76 -3.37 10.77
CA VAL A 584 20.56 -4.47 11.32
C VAL A 584 20.02 -5.80 10.83
N LEU A 585 18.71 -6.05 10.92
CA LEU A 585 18.11 -7.31 10.43
C LEU A 585 18.39 -7.56 8.94
N ASN A 586 18.31 -6.53 8.10
CA ASN A 586 18.67 -6.67 6.68
C ASN A 586 20.16 -6.96 6.49
N CYS A 587 21.04 -6.25 7.22
CA CYS A 587 22.47 -6.56 7.19
C CYS A 587 22.75 -7.99 7.63
N MET A 588 22.10 -8.49 8.70
CA MET A 588 22.25 -9.86 9.17
C MET A 588 21.83 -10.86 8.09
N LYS A 589 20.73 -10.57 7.37
CA LYS A 589 20.27 -11.37 6.24
C LYS A 589 21.28 -11.37 5.09
N ASP A 590 21.81 -10.21 4.70
CA ASP A 590 22.76 -10.07 3.58
C ASP A 590 24.15 -10.66 3.91
N LEU A 591 24.59 -10.52 5.15
CA LEU A 591 25.80 -11.15 5.71
C LEU A 591 25.59 -12.66 5.98
N GLN A 592 24.34 -13.11 5.94
CA GLN A 592 23.92 -14.50 6.16
C GLN A 592 24.31 -15.02 7.54
N GLU A 593 24.07 -14.20 8.54
CA GLU A 593 24.23 -14.56 9.94
C GLU A 593 23.25 -15.68 10.34
N PRO A 594 23.59 -16.49 11.36
CA PRO A 594 22.73 -17.58 11.80
C PRO A 594 21.34 -17.06 12.14
N ALA A 595 20.28 -17.65 11.59
CA ALA A 595 18.96 -17.05 11.80
C ALA A 595 18.44 -17.16 13.24
N LYS A 596 19.08 -17.98 14.08
CA LYS A 596 18.85 -17.89 15.52
C LYS A 596 19.20 -16.50 16.05
N GLU A 597 20.32 -15.94 15.62
CA GLU A 597 20.75 -14.58 16.00
C GLU A 597 19.80 -13.54 15.39
N GLN A 598 19.36 -13.73 14.13
CA GLN A 598 18.35 -12.87 13.50
C GLN A 598 17.03 -12.88 14.28
N MET A 599 16.57 -14.07 14.69
CA MET A 599 15.36 -14.26 15.49
C MET A 599 15.49 -13.62 16.87
N ASP A 600 16.61 -13.84 17.56
CA ASP A 600 16.88 -13.25 18.88
C ASP A 600 16.89 -11.71 18.79
N PHE A 601 17.49 -11.14 17.73
CA PHE A 601 17.48 -9.70 17.48
C PHE A 601 16.07 -9.17 17.16
N ALA A 602 15.31 -9.84 16.28
CA ALA A 602 13.94 -9.47 15.96
C ALA A 602 13.01 -9.54 17.20
N GLN A 603 13.23 -10.51 18.09
CA GLN A 603 12.57 -10.59 19.40
C GLN A 603 12.94 -9.44 20.34
N ALA A 604 14.20 -9.02 20.37
CA ALA A 604 14.59 -7.84 21.12
C ALA A 604 13.93 -6.57 20.55
N ALA A 605 13.95 -6.41 19.23
CA ALA A 605 13.35 -5.26 18.55
C ALA A 605 11.83 -5.15 18.77
N SER A 606 11.09 -6.26 18.64
CA SER A 606 9.64 -6.31 18.88
C SER A 606 9.24 -6.04 20.35
N ARG A 607 10.15 -6.22 21.33
CA ARG A 607 9.91 -5.80 22.72
C ARG A 607 10.06 -4.29 22.89
N VAL A 608 10.97 -3.67 22.15
CA VAL A 608 11.17 -2.20 22.17
C VAL A 608 10.04 -1.51 21.39
N PHE A 609 9.62 -2.07 20.26
CA PHE A 609 8.59 -1.52 19.38
C PHE A 609 7.38 -2.47 19.28
N SER A 610 6.68 -2.69 20.40
CA SER A 610 5.60 -3.68 20.49
C SER A 610 4.44 -3.44 19.52
N ASN A 611 4.23 -2.20 19.12
CA ASN A 611 3.11 -1.78 18.27
C ASN A 611 3.50 -1.70 16.78
N LEU A 612 4.78 -1.87 16.44
CA LEU A 612 5.20 -1.84 15.03
C LEU A 612 5.03 -3.22 14.39
N PRO A 613 4.41 -3.30 13.20
CA PRO A 613 4.18 -4.58 12.52
C PRO A 613 5.48 -5.23 11.98
N ASP A 614 6.51 -4.44 11.70
CA ASP A 614 7.76 -4.80 11.03
C ASP A 614 8.45 -6.02 11.65
N PHE A 615 8.71 -5.97 12.96
CA PHE A 615 9.50 -6.99 13.64
C PHE A 615 8.69 -8.27 13.85
N TRP A 616 7.37 -8.17 13.98
CA TRP A 616 6.49 -9.34 14.00
C TRP A 616 6.45 -10.02 12.62
N ALA A 617 6.46 -9.24 11.54
CA ALA A 617 6.54 -9.75 10.18
C ALA A 617 7.85 -10.52 9.94
N VAL A 618 9.00 -9.94 10.33
CA VAL A 618 10.30 -10.61 10.23
C VAL A 618 10.32 -11.92 11.00
N GLN A 619 9.81 -11.94 12.24
CA GLN A 619 9.70 -13.17 13.02
C GLN A 619 8.82 -14.22 12.34
N GLY A 620 7.66 -13.82 11.83
CA GLY A 620 6.73 -14.72 11.15
C GLY A 620 7.34 -15.32 9.88
N MET A 621 8.04 -14.52 9.09
CA MET A 621 8.77 -14.99 7.90
C MET A 621 9.90 -15.96 8.27
N LEU A 622 10.70 -15.65 9.30
CA LEU A 622 11.74 -16.56 9.79
C LEU A 622 11.13 -17.89 10.26
N TYR A 623 10.06 -17.87 11.06
CA TYR A 623 9.39 -19.09 11.50
C TYR A 623 8.88 -19.94 10.33
N GLN A 624 8.28 -19.30 9.33
CA GLN A 624 7.84 -19.97 8.10
C GLN A 624 9.01 -20.61 7.35
N GLU A 625 10.13 -19.91 7.19
CA GLU A 625 11.34 -20.43 6.52
C GLU A 625 11.97 -21.61 7.27
N TYR A 626 11.81 -21.68 8.59
CA TYR A 626 12.22 -22.82 9.43
C TYR A 626 11.19 -23.96 9.49
N GLY A 627 10.08 -23.85 8.77
CA GLY A 627 9.00 -24.86 8.76
C GLY A 627 8.12 -24.85 10.00
N GLN A 628 8.17 -23.80 10.83
CA GLN A 628 7.30 -23.61 12.00
C GLN A 628 6.06 -22.82 11.59
N TYR A 629 5.20 -23.43 10.75
CA TYR A 629 4.09 -22.74 10.08
C TYR A 629 3.01 -22.19 11.03
N GLU A 630 2.74 -22.86 12.15
CA GLU A 630 1.77 -22.37 13.15
C GLU A 630 2.25 -21.07 13.81
N GLN A 631 3.53 -20.99 14.18
CA GLN A 631 4.13 -19.76 14.68
C GLN A 631 4.22 -18.71 13.56
N GLY A 632 4.59 -19.11 12.34
CA GLY A 632 4.60 -18.23 11.17
C GLY A 632 3.26 -17.51 10.97
N GLU A 633 2.17 -18.27 10.85
CA GLU A 633 0.80 -17.77 10.69
C GLU A 633 0.42 -16.79 11.79
N ARG A 634 0.62 -17.17 13.06
CA ARG A 634 0.29 -16.33 14.21
C ARG A 634 1.01 -14.97 14.19
N TYR A 635 2.31 -14.97 13.89
CA TYR A 635 3.12 -13.74 13.92
C TYR A 635 2.85 -12.85 12.70
N LEU A 636 2.63 -13.43 11.52
CA LEU A 636 2.26 -12.71 10.29
C LEU A 636 0.86 -12.08 10.42
N ALA A 637 -0.13 -12.83 10.90
CA ALA A 637 -1.48 -12.32 11.16
C ALA A 637 -1.47 -11.16 12.18
N LYS A 638 -0.63 -11.29 13.22
CA LYS A 638 -0.42 -10.21 14.19
C LYS A 638 0.20 -8.96 13.55
N ALA A 639 1.21 -9.13 12.70
CA ALA A 639 1.81 -8.01 11.98
C ALA A 639 0.77 -7.25 11.14
N LEU A 640 -0.09 -7.97 10.41
CA LEU A 640 -1.18 -7.37 9.63
C LEU A 640 -2.19 -6.62 10.50
N HIS A 641 -2.56 -7.19 11.65
CA HIS A 641 -3.45 -6.52 12.61
C HIS A 641 -2.84 -5.21 13.14
N LEU A 642 -1.54 -5.20 13.45
CA LEU A 642 -0.83 -4.00 13.91
C LEU A 642 -0.70 -2.96 12.79
N ALA A 643 -0.43 -3.39 11.55
CA ALA A 643 -0.32 -2.48 10.41
C ALA A 643 -1.61 -1.66 10.18
N ARG A 644 -2.78 -2.31 10.30
CA ARG A 644 -4.09 -1.65 10.18
C ARG A 644 -4.37 -0.63 11.30
N ASN A 645 -3.72 -0.81 12.44
CA ASN A 645 -3.93 -0.03 13.67
C ASN A 645 -2.72 0.82 14.08
N SER A 646 -1.80 1.09 13.14
CA SER A 646 -0.62 1.91 13.41
C SER A 646 -1.02 3.34 13.81
N ASP A 647 -0.36 3.87 14.85
CA ASP A 647 -0.56 5.23 15.34
C ASP A 647 0.33 6.27 14.62
N GLY A 648 1.19 5.82 13.69
CA GLY A 648 2.05 6.68 12.86
C GLY A 648 3.17 7.39 13.61
N LYS A 649 3.40 7.10 14.91
CA LYS A 649 4.42 7.79 15.71
C LYS A 649 5.85 7.36 15.40
N GLU A 650 6.01 6.17 14.84
CA GLU A 650 7.29 5.56 14.51
C GLU A 650 7.26 5.08 13.06
N ALA A 651 8.37 5.26 12.34
CA ALA A 651 8.51 4.81 10.96
C ALA A 651 8.41 3.29 10.86
N SER A 652 7.80 2.83 9.78
CA SER A 652 7.60 1.41 9.48
C SER A 652 7.96 1.17 8.02
N ALA A 653 8.78 0.14 7.78
CA ALA A 653 9.10 -0.45 6.50
C ALA A 653 8.09 -1.54 6.09
N PHE A 654 7.00 -1.72 6.85
CA PHE A 654 6.04 -2.79 6.60
C PHE A 654 5.37 -2.69 5.22
N GLY A 655 5.13 -1.48 4.71
CA GLY A 655 4.55 -1.28 3.37
C GLY A 655 5.37 -1.96 2.26
N ASP A 656 6.70 -2.02 2.42
CA ASP A 656 7.60 -2.62 1.43
C ASP A 656 7.46 -4.14 1.38
N ILE A 657 7.16 -4.74 2.54
CA ILE A 657 7.05 -6.18 2.73
C ILE A 657 5.61 -6.66 2.84
N GLU A 658 4.60 -5.80 2.75
CA GLU A 658 3.20 -6.15 3.01
C GLU A 658 2.70 -7.25 2.07
N ALA A 659 2.96 -7.11 0.76
CA ALA A 659 2.63 -8.14 -0.22
C ALA A 659 3.31 -9.47 0.11
N LEU A 660 4.59 -9.43 0.51
CA LEU A 660 5.35 -10.60 0.91
C LEU A 660 4.78 -11.23 2.19
N VAL A 661 4.33 -10.44 3.15
CA VAL A 661 3.71 -10.90 4.40
C VAL A 661 2.42 -11.66 4.10
N TYR A 662 1.54 -11.12 3.25
CA TYR A 662 0.33 -11.84 2.82
C TYR A 662 0.67 -13.13 2.06
N ALA A 663 1.68 -13.12 1.19
CA ALA A 663 2.12 -14.32 0.48
C ALA A 663 2.67 -15.39 1.45
N LYS A 664 3.50 -15.01 2.41
CA LYS A 664 4.04 -15.93 3.43
C LYS A 664 2.95 -16.46 4.36
N LEU A 665 1.95 -15.63 4.69
CA LEU A 665 0.79 -16.05 5.46
C LEU A 665 -0.04 -17.08 4.68
N ALA A 666 -0.30 -16.81 3.40
CA ALA A 666 -1.00 -17.74 2.53
C ALA A 666 -0.29 -19.10 2.43
N ASP A 667 1.05 -19.10 2.39
CA ASP A 667 1.85 -20.33 2.41
C ASP A 667 1.72 -21.09 3.74
N CYS A 668 1.76 -20.39 4.89
CA CYS A 668 1.48 -21.01 6.19
C CYS A 668 0.08 -21.61 6.26
N GLU A 669 -0.94 -20.89 5.83
CA GLU A 669 -2.34 -21.34 5.83
C GLU A 669 -2.54 -22.56 4.93
N ALA A 670 -1.91 -22.58 3.76
CA ALA A 670 -1.94 -23.73 2.87
C ALA A 670 -1.35 -24.98 3.55
N TYR A 671 -0.22 -24.83 4.23
CA TYR A 671 0.41 -25.91 4.98
C TYR A 671 -0.47 -26.42 6.13
N LEU A 672 -1.17 -25.52 6.82
CA LEU A 672 -2.08 -25.83 7.93
C LEU A 672 -3.46 -26.35 7.46
N GLY A 673 -3.72 -26.40 6.15
CA GLY A 673 -4.96 -26.94 5.55
C GLY A 673 -6.07 -25.91 5.29
N GLY A 674 -5.80 -24.62 5.49
CA GLY A 674 -6.73 -23.51 5.25
C GLY A 674 -6.75 -23.04 3.78
N ARG A 675 -7.29 -23.87 2.87
CA ARG A 675 -7.23 -23.59 1.41
C ARG A 675 -7.93 -22.29 1.00
N GLU A 676 -9.09 -21.98 1.56
CA GLU A 676 -9.87 -20.77 1.18
C GLU A 676 -9.13 -19.49 1.59
N ALA A 677 -8.75 -19.36 2.87
CA ALA A 677 -7.96 -18.24 3.38
C ALA A 677 -6.64 -18.05 2.60
N SER A 678 -5.94 -19.15 2.32
CA SER A 678 -4.69 -19.11 1.54
C SER A 678 -4.89 -18.56 0.12
N LEU A 679 -5.97 -18.96 -0.56
CA LEU A 679 -6.28 -18.45 -1.90
C LEU A 679 -6.68 -16.97 -1.87
N GLU A 680 -7.41 -16.53 -0.85
CA GLU A 680 -7.77 -15.13 -0.63
C GLU A 680 -6.52 -14.27 -0.37
N HIS A 681 -5.71 -14.62 0.63
CA HIS A 681 -4.50 -13.87 0.99
C HIS A 681 -3.47 -13.86 -0.14
N SER A 682 -3.28 -14.96 -0.88
CA SER A 682 -2.39 -14.96 -2.05
C SER A 682 -2.90 -14.06 -3.18
N SER A 683 -4.22 -13.97 -3.39
CA SER A 683 -4.79 -13.05 -4.38
C SER A 683 -4.66 -11.59 -3.93
N PHE A 684 -4.84 -11.32 -2.63
CA PHE A 684 -4.64 -10.00 -2.08
C PHE A 684 -3.18 -9.55 -2.21
N ALA A 685 -2.21 -10.43 -1.94
CA ALA A 685 -0.79 -10.15 -2.15
C ALA A 685 -0.49 -9.75 -3.60
N MET A 686 -1.05 -10.47 -4.58
CA MET A 686 -0.95 -10.13 -6.01
C MET A 686 -1.57 -8.77 -6.35
N SER A 687 -2.63 -8.36 -5.66
CA SER A 687 -3.25 -7.04 -5.87
C SER A 687 -2.39 -5.87 -5.35
N ILE A 688 -1.48 -6.14 -4.40
CA ILE A 688 -0.56 -5.13 -3.86
C ILE A 688 0.68 -5.02 -4.74
N ASN A 689 1.36 -6.14 -5.04
CA ASN A 689 2.58 -6.14 -5.84
C ASN A 689 2.76 -7.46 -6.62
N PRO A 690 2.22 -7.55 -7.85
CA PRO A 690 2.28 -8.78 -8.65
C PRO A 690 3.67 -9.05 -9.26
N TYR A 691 4.58 -8.07 -9.25
CA TYR A 691 5.93 -8.19 -9.81
C TYR A 691 6.98 -8.70 -8.81
N GLU A 692 6.62 -8.86 -7.54
CA GLU A 692 7.49 -9.51 -6.55
C GLU A 692 7.54 -11.02 -6.82
N GLU A 693 8.71 -11.56 -7.16
CA GLU A 693 8.84 -12.96 -7.59
C GLU A 693 8.37 -13.95 -6.51
N GLN A 694 8.63 -13.68 -5.23
CA GLN A 694 8.16 -14.54 -4.13
C GLN A 694 6.63 -14.53 -3.97
N VAL A 695 5.99 -13.39 -4.21
CA VAL A 695 4.52 -13.26 -4.15
C VAL A 695 3.89 -14.07 -5.28
N LEU A 696 4.40 -13.88 -6.50
CA LEU A 696 3.94 -14.61 -7.68
C LEU A 696 4.22 -16.12 -7.57
N GLU A 697 5.34 -16.51 -6.98
CA GLU A 697 5.69 -17.91 -6.71
C GLU A 697 4.65 -18.60 -5.82
N VAL A 698 4.30 -18.00 -4.68
CA VAL A 698 3.25 -18.55 -3.80
C VAL A 698 1.92 -18.64 -4.54
N PHE A 699 1.52 -17.57 -5.23
CA PHE A 699 0.27 -17.54 -5.98
C PHE A 699 0.16 -18.67 -7.01
N CYS A 700 1.23 -18.90 -7.78
CA CYS A 700 1.33 -19.97 -8.77
C CYS A 700 1.36 -21.36 -8.13
N LYS A 701 2.16 -21.58 -7.07
CA LYS A 701 2.26 -22.88 -6.37
C LYS A 701 0.91 -23.36 -5.84
N LEU A 702 0.11 -22.47 -5.25
CA LEU A 702 -1.21 -22.80 -4.72
C LEU A 702 -2.22 -23.24 -5.79
N ARG A 703 -1.95 -22.95 -7.06
CA ARG A 703 -2.83 -23.17 -8.21
C ARG A 703 -2.20 -24.05 -9.31
N GLN A 704 -1.05 -24.68 -9.04
CA GLN A 704 -0.24 -25.39 -10.03
C GLN A 704 -0.93 -26.59 -10.70
N ASN A 705 -2.04 -27.08 -10.12
CA ASN A 705 -2.80 -28.21 -10.67
C ASN A 705 -3.90 -27.78 -11.66
N GLU A 706 -4.07 -26.48 -11.90
CA GLU A 706 -5.18 -25.90 -12.66
C GLU A 706 -4.66 -24.90 -13.71
N ASN A 707 -3.82 -25.35 -14.65
CA ASN A 707 -3.03 -24.46 -15.52
C ASN A 707 -3.87 -23.43 -16.31
N ASP A 708 -5.04 -23.80 -16.82
CA ASP A 708 -5.92 -22.85 -17.53
C ASP A 708 -6.57 -21.83 -16.57
N ALA A 709 -6.98 -22.27 -15.38
CA ALA A 709 -7.51 -21.36 -14.36
C ALA A 709 -6.43 -20.44 -13.80
N LEU A 710 -5.19 -20.93 -13.63
CA LEU A 710 -4.03 -20.14 -13.23
C LEU A 710 -3.70 -19.08 -14.28
N ARG A 711 -3.71 -19.42 -15.57
CA ARG A 711 -3.55 -18.43 -16.65
C ARG A 711 -4.62 -17.35 -16.60
N GLN A 712 -5.88 -17.74 -16.45
CA GLN A 712 -6.99 -16.80 -16.32
C GLN A 712 -6.88 -15.92 -15.07
N ALA A 713 -6.38 -16.46 -13.97
CA ALA A 713 -6.16 -15.69 -12.75
C ALA A 713 -4.98 -14.71 -12.90
N LEU A 714 -3.91 -15.09 -13.61
CA LEU A 714 -2.79 -14.20 -13.93
C LEU A 714 -3.18 -13.07 -14.88
N SER A 715 -4.10 -13.30 -15.84
CA SER A 715 -4.56 -12.24 -16.76
C SER A 715 -5.35 -11.13 -16.08
N VAL A 716 -5.72 -11.27 -14.79
CA VAL A 716 -6.30 -10.19 -13.99
C VAL A 716 -5.24 -9.14 -13.63
N TYR A 717 -3.98 -9.56 -13.46
CA TYR A 717 -2.89 -8.71 -12.97
C TYR A 717 -1.92 -8.27 -14.06
N PHE A 718 -1.86 -9.00 -15.17
CA PHE A 718 -0.96 -8.74 -16.30
C PHE A 718 -1.76 -8.55 -17.59
N THR A 719 -1.37 -7.58 -18.42
CA THR A 719 -2.17 -7.06 -19.54
C THR A 719 -1.63 -7.44 -20.92
N ASP A 720 -0.87 -8.52 -20.99
CA ASP A 720 -0.20 -9.04 -22.20
C ASP A 720 0.72 -8.02 -22.91
N THR A 721 1.19 -6.99 -22.19
CA THR A 721 2.21 -6.09 -22.73
C THR A 721 3.53 -6.83 -22.94
N GLU A 722 4.40 -6.29 -23.80
CA GLU A 722 5.71 -6.90 -24.02
C GLU A 722 6.52 -7.03 -22.71
N GLN A 723 6.39 -6.07 -21.80
CA GLN A 723 7.07 -6.04 -20.51
C GLN A 723 6.53 -7.13 -19.58
N ASP A 724 5.20 -7.26 -19.48
CA ASP A 724 4.53 -8.27 -18.65
C ASP A 724 4.85 -9.68 -19.14
N LEU A 725 4.72 -9.92 -20.44
CA LEU A 725 5.02 -11.22 -21.05
C LEU A 725 6.50 -11.58 -20.89
N SER A 726 7.40 -10.59 -21.01
CA SER A 726 8.83 -10.80 -20.79
C SER A 726 9.17 -11.10 -19.33
N PHE A 727 8.51 -10.43 -18.38
CA PHE A 727 8.63 -10.68 -16.95
C PHE A 727 8.13 -12.09 -16.60
N LEU A 728 6.89 -12.41 -16.97
CA LEU A 728 6.28 -13.71 -16.70
C LEU A 728 7.07 -14.86 -17.32
N ARG A 729 7.60 -14.68 -18.54
CA ARG A 729 8.51 -15.65 -19.16
C ARG A 729 9.75 -15.90 -18.29
N ARG A 730 10.47 -14.84 -17.88
CA ARG A 730 11.68 -14.97 -17.04
C ARG A 730 11.35 -15.61 -15.69
N PHE A 731 10.25 -15.21 -15.08
CA PHE A 731 9.78 -15.78 -13.82
C PHE A 731 9.49 -17.28 -13.96
N CYS A 732 8.74 -17.68 -14.98
CA CYS A 732 8.40 -19.08 -15.22
C CYS A 732 9.65 -19.92 -15.48
N GLU A 733 10.61 -19.37 -16.23
CA GLU A 733 11.90 -19.99 -16.51
C GLU A 733 12.74 -20.22 -15.24
N ARG A 734 12.81 -19.22 -14.36
CA ARG A 734 13.58 -19.30 -13.11
C ARG A 734 12.96 -20.26 -12.09
N ASN A 735 11.64 -20.33 -12.04
CA ASN A 735 10.89 -21.08 -11.02
C ASN A 735 10.36 -22.45 -11.52
N GLY A 736 10.67 -22.84 -12.75
CA GLY A 736 10.35 -24.18 -13.27
C GLY A 736 8.90 -24.36 -13.73
N PHE A 737 8.15 -23.29 -14.00
CA PHE A 737 6.78 -23.36 -14.52
C PHE A 737 6.76 -23.57 -16.04
N GLY A 738 7.16 -24.77 -16.49
CA GLY A 738 7.41 -25.06 -17.92
C GLY A 738 6.20 -24.82 -18.85
N GLU A 739 4.99 -25.20 -18.44
CA GLU A 739 3.79 -24.97 -19.27
C GLU A 739 3.41 -23.49 -19.41
N LEU A 740 3.58 -22.70 -18.34
CA LEU A 740 3.38 -21.26 -18.38
C LEU A 740 4.48 -20.57 -19.19
N TYR A 741 5.73 -21.02 -19.06
CA TYR A 741 6.85 -20.54 -19.87
C TYR A 741 6.58 -20.72 -21.36
N THR A 742 6.13 -21.91 -21.79
CA THR A 742 5.77 -22.18 -23.19
C THR A 742 4.63 -21.29 -23.66
N TYR A 743 3.60 -21.09 -22.83
CA TYR A 743 2.46 -20.23 -23.14
C TYR A 743 2.88 -18.76 -23.34
N TYR A 744 3.54 -18.15 -22.36
CA TYR A 744 3.94 -16.74 -22.44
C TYR A 744 5.03 -16.50 -23.49
N SER A 745 5.93 -17.46 -23.74
CA SER A 745 6.86 -17.42 -24.87
C SER A 745 6.13 -17.43 -26.22
N GLY A 746 5.05 -18.21 -26.32
CA GLY A 746 4.16 -18.24 -27.49
C GLY A 746 3.42 -16.92 -27.71
N GLN A 747 2.85 -16.34 -26.66
CA GLN A 747 2.18 -15.03 -26.72
C GLN A 747 3.16 -13.92 -27.14
N LEU A 748 4.35 -13.89 -26.54
CA LEU A 748 5.39 -12.91 -26.87
C LEU A 748 5.82 -13.00 -28.35
N LYS A 749 5.93 -14.22 -28.88
CA LYS A 749 6.19 -14.45 -30.31
C LYS A 749 5.01 -14.03 -31.20
N ASN A 750 3.78 -14.37 -30.82
CA ASN A 750 2.59 -14.12 -31.64
C ASN A 750 2.24 -12.63 -31.71
N ILE A 751 2.30 -11.93 -30.57
CA ILE A 751 1.91 -10.52 -30.47
C ILE A 751 3.03 -9.59 -30.94
N TYR A 752 4.28 -9.88 -30.55
CA TYR A 752 5.42 -8.98 -30.76
C TYR A 752 6.51 -9.53 -31.69
N GLY A 753 6.35 -10.73 -32.23
CA GLY A 753 7.33 -11.36 -33.13
C GLY A 753 8.64 -11.79 -32.44
N LYS A 754 8.75 -11.68 -31.10
CA LYS A 754 9.99 -11.96 -30.37
C LYS A 754 10.10 -13.44 -30.01
N GLN A 755 11.13 -14.11 -30.54
CA GLN A 755 11.43 -15.49 -30.18
C GLN A 755 12.13 -15.57 -28.82
N SER A 756 11.74 -16.55 -28.02
CA SER A 756 12.34 -16.78 -26.71
C SER A 756 13.53 -17.75 -26.84
N PRO A 757 14.71 -17.40 -26.31
CA PRO A 757 15.98 -18.07 -26.61
C PRO A 757 16.03 -19.54 -26.17
N ARG A 758 15.09 -20.01 -25.33
CA ARG A 758 15.04 -21.40 -24.85
C ARG A 758 13.74 -22.16 -25.15
N GLN A 759 12.82 -21.58 -25.93
CA GLN A 759 11.50 -22.20 -26.20
C GLN A 759 11.62 -23.60 -26.82
N GLU A 760 12.61 -23.79 -27.69
CA GLU A 760 12.88 -25.06 -28.36
C GLU A 760 13.36 -26.16 -27.39
N TYR A 761 14.12 -25.82 -26.35
CA TYR A 761 14.58 -26.78 -25.33
C TYR A 761 13.40 -27.33 -24.52
N TYR A 762 12.48 -26.44 -24.10
CA TYR A 762 11.26 -26.86 -23.39
C TYR A 762 10.32 -27.66 -24.28
N HIS A 763 10.27 -27.35 -25.59
CA HIS A 763 9.52 -28.16 -26.54
C HIS A 763 10.10 -29.57 -26.66
N LEU A 764 11.41 -29.71 -26.84
CA LEU A 764 12.09 -31.01 -26.92
C LEU A 764 11.97 -31.81 -25.61
N LEU A 765 12.02 -31.13 -24.46
CA LEU A 765 11.78 -31.74 -23.15
C LEU A 765 10.35 -32.28 -23.03
N GLN A 766 9.35 -31.54 -23.51
CA GLN A 766 7.94 -31.93 -23.48
C GLN A 766 7.61 -33.07 -24.46
N THR A 767 8.27 -33.10 -25.63
CA THR A 767 8.10 -34.16 -26.63
C THR A 767 8.91 -35.41 -26.31
N GLY A 768 9.85 -35.33 -25.36
CA GLY A 768 10.72 -36.44 -24.96
C GLY A 768 11.81 -36.78 -25.99
N ASP A 769 12.16 -35.84 -26.87
CA ASP A 769 13.23 -36.03 -27.87
C ASP A 769 14.61 -35.79 -27.23
N TRP A 770 15.02 -36.77 -26.43
CA TRP A 770 16.27 -36.71 -25.67
C TRP A 770 17.52 -36.54 -26.54
N PRO A 771 17.68 -37.23 -27.70
CA PRO A 771 18.84 -37.04 -28.56
C PRO A 771 18.97 -35.60 -29.07
N ALA A 772 17.91 -35.00 -29.60
CA ALA A 772 17.95 -33.63 -30.12
C ALA A 772 18.13 -32.58 -29.01
N LEU A 773 17.57 -32.85 -27.82
CA LEU A 773 17.79 -32.01 -26.65
C LEU A 773 19.27 -32.06 -26.21
N MET A 774 19.86 -33.26 -26.16
CA MET A 774 21.26 -33.44 -25.77
C MET A 774 22.22 -32.79 -26.77
N ASP A 775 21.96 -32.90 -28.08
CA ASP A 775 22.76 -32.24 -29.12
C ASP A 775 22.72 -30.71 -28.99
N LYS A 776 21.53 -30.13 -28.71
CA LYS A 776 21.39 -28.69 -28.47
C LYS A 776 22.03 -28.22 -27.18
N LEU A 777 21.89 -28.98 -26.10
CA LEU A 777 22.56 -28.67 -24.83
C LEU A 777 24.08 -28.69 -25.01
N GLN A 778 24.63 -29.66 -25.75
CA GLN A 778 26.04 -29.72 -26.10
C GLN A 778 26.48 -28.51 -26.96
N ALA A 779 25.70 -28.13 -27.97
CA ALA A 779 26.00 -26.95 -28.80
C ALA A 779 25.92 -25.63 -28.01
N GLY A 780 24.89 -25.46 -27.19
CA GLY A 780 24.71 -24.27 -26.34
C GLY A 780 25.79 -24.16 -25.26
N LEU A 781 26.29 -25.30 -24.74
CA LEU A 781 27.43 -25.32 -23.84
C LEU A 781 28.73 -24.92 -24.56
N ALA A 782 28.92 -25.33 -25.81
CA ALA A 782 30.05 -24.89 -26.63
C ALA A 782 30.01 -23.37 -26.91
N GLU A 783 28.82 -22.80 -27.14
CA GLU A 783 28.63 -21.34 -27.32
C GLU A 783 28.85 -20.54 -26.02
N ASN A 784 28.53 -21.10 -24.86
CA ASN A 784 28.63 -20.43 -23.55
C ASN A 784 29.82 -20.91 -22.71
N LEU A 785 30.79 -21.60 -23.32
CA LEU A 785 31.91 -22.23 -22.64
C LEU A 785 32.71 -21.22 -21.80
N ASP A 786 32.95 -20.03 -22.36
CA ASP A 786 33.67 -18.92 -21.71
C ASP A 786 32.99 -18.45 -20.40
N GLN A 787 31.67 -18.24 -20.43
CA GLN A 787 30.89 -17.86 -19.25
C GLN A 787 30.76 -19.01 -18.25
N THR A 788 30.67 -20.23 -18.74
CA THR A 788 30.57 -21.44 -17.91
C THR A 788 31.85 -21.66 -17.12
N ILE A 789 33.02 -21.54 -17.75
CA ILE A 789 34.32 -21.67 -17.07
C ILE A 789 34.52 -20.54 -16.05
N ASN A 790 34.16 -19.30 -16.40
CA ASN A 790 34.20 -18.17 -15.46
C ASN A 790 33.31 -18.43 -14.22
N LEU A 791 32.09 -18.93 -14.42
CA LEU A 791 31.17 -19.26 -13.33
C LEU A 791 31.70 -20.42 -12.48
N LEU A 792 32.26 -21.45 -13.11
CA LEU A 792 32.87 -22.59 -12.41
C LEU A 792 34.05 -22.16 -11.53
N LEU A 793 34.94 -21.28 -12.03
CA LEU A 793 36.04 -20.73 -11.23
C LEU A 793 35.53 -19.95 -10.00
N ARG A 794 34.42 -19.22 -10.14
CA ARG A 794 33.79 -18.51 -9.02
C ARG A 794 33.10 -19.45 -8.03
N LEU A 795 32.46 -20.52 -8.52
CA LEU A 795 31.78 -21.51 -7.70
C LEU A 795 32.76 -22.40 -6.93
N GLN A 796 33.91 -22.73 -7.51
CA GLN A 796 34.98 -23.50 -6.87
C GLN A 796 35.46 -22.88 -5.55
N ARG A 797 35.34 -21.55 -5.40
CA ARG A 797 35.65 -20.82 -4.17
C ARG A 797 34.57 -20.88 -3.09
N LYS A 798 33.38 -21.42 -3.39
CA LYS A 798 32.22 -21.41 -2.49
C LYS A 798 32.11 -22.72 -1.72
N THR A 799 31.89 -22.62 -0.41
CA THR A 799 31.85 -23.80 0.50
C THR A 799 30.43 -24.29 0.80
N ARG A 800 29.38 -23.56 0.40
CA ARG A 800 27.99 -23.97 0.65
C ARG A 800 27.57 -25.14 -0.23
N LYS A 801 26.72 -26.01 0.34
CA LYS A 801 26.25 -27.24 -0.30
C LYS A 801 25.55 -27.01 -1.65
N ASN A 802 24.73 -25.96 -1.76
CA ASN A 802 24.04 -25.60 -3.00
C ASN A 802 24.99 -25.14 -4.11
N TYR A 803 26.03 -24.39 -3.78
CA TYR A 803 27.05 -23.98 -4.76
C TYR A 803 27.92 -25.16 -5.20
N ARG A 804 28.25 -26.08 -4.29
CA ARG A 804 28.95 -27.33 -4.66
C ARG A 804 28.10 -28.23 -5.53
N GLU A 805 26.79 -28.27 -5.31
CA GLU A 805 25.86 -29.01 -6.16
C GLU A 805 25.76 -28.37 -7.55
N ALA A 806 25.63 -27.04 -7.62
CA ALA A 806 25.65 -26.30 -8.89
C ALA A 806 26.97 -26.48 -9.66
N GLU A 807 28.11 -26.42 -8.96
CA GLU A 807 29.43 -26.70 -9.53
C GLU A 807 29.48 -28.12 -10.12
N ARG A 808 29.04 -29.12 -9.37
CA ARG A 808 29.00 -30.52 -9.82
C ARG A 808 28.12 -30.72 -11.06
N GLN A 809 26.94 -30.09 -11.07
CA GLN A 809 26.00 -30.16 -12.19
C GLN A 809 26.57 -29.49 -13.44
N LEU A 810 27.20 -28.32 -13.30
CA LEU A 810 27.85 -27.63 -14.42
C LEU A 810 29.03 -28.43 -14.96
N ILE A 811 29.84 -29.04 -14.10
CA ILE A 811 30.93 -29.93 -14.54
C ILE A 811 30.37 -31.11 -15.33
N ALA A 812 29.31 -31.76 -14.84
CA ALA A 812 28.70 -32.92 -15.49
C ALA A 812 28.16 -32.63 -16.91
N LEU A 813 27.91 -31.36 -17.23
CA LEU A 813 27.47 -30.93 -18.55
C LEU A 813 28.63 -30.74 -19.54
N MET A 814 29.88 -30.55 -19.08
CA MET A 814 31.05 -30.37 -19.95
C MET A 814 31.42 -31.62 -20.75
N PRO A 815 32.10 -31.52 -21.92
CA PRO A 815 32.72 -32.67 -22.58
C PRO A 815 33.62 -33.46 -21.62
N ALA A 816 33.67 -34.78 -21.79
CA ALA A 816 34.38 -35.69 -20.87
C ALA A 816 35.87 -35.32 -20.70
N GLU A 817 36.47 -34.78 -21.76
CA GLU A 817 37.85 -34.32 -21.79
C GLU A 817 38.03 -33.05 -20.94
N MET A 818 37.08 -32.11 -20.95
CA MET A 818 37.14 -30.92 -20.09
C MET A 818 36.83 -31.26 -18.62
N GLN A 819 35.95 -32.24 -18.39
CA GLN A 819 35.67 -32.74 -17.04
C GLN A 819 36.93 -33.31 -16.39
N SER A 820 37.70 -34.12 -17.13
CA SER A 820 38.94 -34.72 -16.61
C SER A 820 40.01 -33.67 -16.31
N CYS A 821 40.16 -32.64 -17.15
CA CYS A 821 41.03 -31.48 -16.87
C CYS A 821 40.61 -30.73 -15.60
N TRP A 822 39.32 -30.43 -15.46
CA TRP A 822 38.80 -29.69 -14.30
C TRP A 822 38.96 -30.48 -12.99
N GLN A 823 38.66 -31.77 -13.03
CA GLN A 823 38.85 -32.68 -11.89
C GLN A 823 40.34 -32.82 -11.53
N GLY A 824 41.21 -32.92 -12.53
CA GLY A 824 42.66 -32.92 -12.37
C GLY A 824 43.15 -31.72 -11.59
N ALA A 825 42.77 -30.51 -12.01
CA ALA A 825 43.24 -29.26 -11.42
C ALA A 825 42.67 -29.00 -10.01
N PHE A 826 41.36 -29.17 -9.82
CA PHE A 826 40.67 -28.60 -8.66
C PHE A 826 40.04 -29.65 -7.73
N GLN A 827 40.06 -30.94 -8.10
CA GLN A 827 39.43 -32.02 -7.32
C GLN A 827 40.39 -33.21 -7.05
N GLY A 828 41.69 -33.07 -7.37
CA GLY A 828 42.75 -33.99 -6.94
C GLY A 828 43.05 -35.16 -7.89
N GLY A 829 43.11 -34.92 -9.21
CA GLY A 829 43.42 -35.94 -10.23
C GLY A 829 44.88 -35.96 -10.73
N ASN A 830 45.19 -36.91 -11.64
CA ASN A 830 46.52 -37.10 -12.26
C ASN A 830 46.74 -36.19 -13.50
N ALA A 831 47.98 -36.20 -14.02
CA ALA A 831 48.41 -35.48 -15.22
C ALA A 831 47.48 -35.70 -16.43
N VAL A 832 47.26 -34.65 -17.22
CA VAL A 832 46.27 -34.62 -18.32
C VAL A 832 46.98 -34.45 -19.67
N GLU A 833 46.42 -35.03 -20.73
CA GLU A 833 46.97 -34.88 -22.09
C GLU A 833 46.99 -33.40 -22.55
N TRP A 834 48.08 -33.00 -23.21
CA TRP A 834 48.30 -31.63 -23.70
C TRP A 834 47.17 -31.11 -24.60
N SER A 835 46.64 -31.98 -25.47
CA SER A 835 45.51 -31.70 -26.36
C SER A 835 44.28 -31.19 -25.62
N THR A 836 44.12 -31.61 -24.37
CA THR A 836 42.98 -31.30 -23.49
C THR A 836 43.31 -30.14 -22.55
N TYR A 837 44.55 -30.07 -22.05
CA TYR A 837 45.04 -28.97 -21.21
C TYR A 837 44.84 -27.60 -21.87
N LYS A 838 45.24 -27.49 -23.14
CA LYS A 838 45.19 -26.25 -23.92
C LYS A 838 43.77 -25.70 -24.14
N ILE A 839 42.75 -26.54 -23.95
CA ILE A 839 41.36 -26.16 -24.17
C ILE A 839 40.88 -25.20 -23.08
N LEU A 840 41.19 -25.46 -21.80
CA LEU A 840 40.75 -24.58 -20.71
C LEU A 840 41.76 -23.46 -20.41
N TRP A 841 43.03 -23.62 -20.79
CA TRP A 841 44.12 -22.68 -20.45
C TRP A 841 43.79 -21.19 -20.71
N PRO A 842 43.29 -20.78 -21.90
CA PRO A 842 42.97 -19.38 -22.15
C PRO A 842 41.90 -18.82 -21.21
N TYR A 843 40.94 -19.65 -20.81
CA TYR A 843 39.84 -19.26 -19.93
C TYR A 843 40.28 -19.19 -18.46
N ILE A 844 41.11 -20.15 -18.02
CA ILE A 844 41.72 -20.12 -16.69
C ILE A 844 42.58 -18.86 -16.54
N LEU A 845 43.37 -18.54 -17.56
CA LEU A 845 44.22 -17.35 -17.52
C LEU A 845 43.42 -16.05 -17.46
N ARG A 846 42.32 -15.99 -18.22
CA ARG A 846 41.45 -14.83 -18.31
C ARG A 846 40.64 -14.58 -17.03
N TYR A 847 40.13 -15.63 -16.40
CA TYR A 847 39.14 -15.52 -15.32
C TYR A 847 39.63 -15.98 -13.95
N GLY A 848 40.70 -16.77 -13.90
CA GLY A 848 41.25 -17.29 -12.66
C GLY A 848 41.95 -16.21 -11.83
N ASP A 849 41.91 -16.41 -10.51
CA ASP A 849 42.82 -15.75 -9.60
C ASP A 849 44.21 -16.41 -9.61
N ASP A 850 45.19 -15.80 -8.94
CA ASP A 850 46.57 -16.27 -9.02
C ASP A 850 46.78 -17.70 -8.50
N GLU A 851 46.01 -18.13 -7.50
CA GLU A 851 46.09 -19.49 -6.97
C GLU A 851 45.44 -20.49 -7.93
N GLN A 852 44.31 -20.16 -8.56
CA GLN A 852 43.65 -21.01 -9.55
C GLN A 852 44.50 -21.15 -10.82
N ILE A 853 45.10 -20.06 -11.29
CA ILE A 853 46.01 -20.05 -12.44
C ILE A 853 47.24 -20.90 -12.12
N SER A 854 47.84 -20.70 -10.94
CA SER A 854 49.01 -21.48 -10.51
C SER A 854 48.67 -22.97 -10.35
N THR A 855 47.52 -23.30 -9.76
CA THR A 855 47.06 -24.68 -9.58
C THR A 855 46.85 -25.38 -10.92
N TYR A 856 46.22 -24.70 -11.88
CA TYR A 856 46.02 -25.25 -13.21
C TYR A 856 47.34 -25.38 -13.97
N ALA A 857 48.23 -24.38 -13.88
CA ALA A 857 49.58 -24.43 -14.48
C ALA A 857 50.43 -25.59 -13.94
N GLN A 858 50.21 -26.03 -12.70
CA GLN A 858 50.90 -27.19 -12.14
C GLN A 858 50.52 -28.53 -12.81
N LEU A 859 49.40 -28.62 -13.52
CA LEU A 859 49.07 -29.82 -14.30
C LEU A 859 50.08 -30.08 -15.43
N ALA A 860 50.80 -29.02 -15.85
CA ALA A 860 51.84 -29.04 -16.87
C ALA A 860 53.26 -29.31 -16.30
N LEU A 861 53.40 -29.69 -15.01
CA LEU A 861 54.70 -29.94 -14.37
C LEU A 861 55.52 -31.06 -15.03
N GLY A 862 54.89 -31.98 -15.76
CA GLY A 862 55.55 -33.10 -16.45
C GLY A 862 56.18 -32.74 -17.80
N GLU A 863 55.84 -31.59 -18.37
CA GLU A 863 56.33 -31.13 -19.68
C GLU A 863 57.05 -29.78 -19.50
N ARG A 864 58.37 -29.80 -19.26
CA ARG A 864 59.12 -28.56 -18.99
C ARG A 864 59.20 -27.62 -20.19
N GLU A 865 59.06 -28.15 -21.40
CA GLU A 865 59.17 -27.41 -22.66
C GLU A 865 58.05 -26.36 -22.85
N ILE A 866 56.93 -26.46 -22.12
CA ILE A 866 55.78 -25.56 -22.24
C ILE A 866 55.81 -24.38 -21.25
N TRP A 867 56.66 -24.41 -20.22
CA TRP A 867 56.70 -23.34 -19.20
C TRP A 867 57.06 -21.95 -19.75
N PRO A 868 57.94 -21.80 -20.76
CA PRO A 868 58.17 -20.51 -21.40
C PRO A 868 56.90 -19.94 -22.05
N MET A 869 56.10 -20.79 -22.68
CA MET A 869 54.82 -20.40 -23.29
C MET A 869 53.80 -19.95 -22.23
N LEU A 870 53.63 -20.74 -21.16
CA LEU A 870 52.72 -20.39 -20.05
C LEU A 870 53.10 -19.05 -19.41
N THR A 871 54.39 -18.86 -19.16
CA THR A 871 54.92 -17.62 -18.60
C THR A 871 54.66 -16.44 -19.54
N ALA A 872 54.91 -16.61 -20.84
CA ALA A 872 54.66 -15.56 -21.83
C ALA A 872 53.18 -15.16 -21.92
N ASP A 873 52.26 -16.12 -21.82
CA ASP A 873 50.83 -15.85 -21.78
C ASP A 873 50.44 -15.11 -20.49
N MET A 874 50.93 -15.54 -19.33
CA MET A 874 50.67 -14.87 -18.05
C MET A 874 51.19 -13.43 -18.01
N LEU A 875 52.37 -13.19 -18.56
CA LEU A 875 52.95 -11.85 -18.67
C LEU A 875 52.17 -10.93 -19.62
N ARG A 876 51.46 -11.51 -20.62
CA ARG A 876 50.61 -10.76 -21.54
C ARG A 876 49.31 -10.32 -20.88
N GLU A 877 48.76 -11.17 -20.02
CA GLU A 877 47.55 -10.92 -19.23
C GLU A 877 47.84 -10.27 -17.87
N GLU A 878 49.07 -9.77 -17.67
CA GLU A 878 49.52 -9.07 -16.45
C GLU A 878 49.36 -9.89 -15.15
N LYS A 879 49.46 -11.21 -15.24
CA LYS A 879 49.38 -12.16 -14.11
C LYS A 879 50.75 -12.39 -13.47
N TRP A 880 51.30 -11.33 -12.86
CA TRP A 880 52.70 -11.29 -12.39
C TRP A 880 53.03 -12.32 -11.30
N GLN A 881 52.14 -12.49 -10.31
CA GLN A 881 52.35 -13.44 -9.21
C GLN A 881 52.33 -14.89 -9.71
N SER A 882 51.37 -15.22 -10.58
CA SER A 882 51.28 -16.53 -11.24
C SER A 882 52.49 -16.83 -12.12
N ALA A 883 52.95 -15.86 -12.91
CA ALA A 883 54.13 -16.00 -13.76
C ALA A 883 55.40 -16.24 -12.93
N LEU A 884 55.55 -15.52 -11.81
CA LEU A 884 56.65 -15.74 -10.87
C LEU A 884 56.63 -17.16 -10.29
N ALA A 885 55.45 -17.69 -9.94
CA ALA A 885 55.32 -19.05 -9.42
C ALA A 885 55.77 -20.12 -10.42
N VAL A 886 55.48 -19.95 -11.72
CA VAL A 886 55.97 -20.86 -12.77
C VAL A 886 57.48 -20.72 -12.95
N LEU A 887 57.98 -19.48 -13.07
CA LEU A 887 59.42 -19.18 -13.23
C LEU A 887 60.27 -19.75 -12.09
N ALA A 888 59.74 -19.77 -10.86
CA ALA A 888 60.43 -20.33 -9.70
C ALA A 888 60.76 -21.83 -9.81
N ASN A 889 60.12 -22.56 -10.75
CA ASN A 889 60.42 -23.96 -11.00
C ASN A 889 61.55 -24.18 -12.01
N ILE A 890 61.95 -23.15 -12.78
CA ILE A 890 63.05 -23.23 -13.76
C ILE A 890 64.38 -23.08 -13.04
N SER A 891 65.33 -23.99 -13.31
CA SER A 891 66.64 -23.93 -12.68
C SER A 891 67.50 -22.81 -13.26
N GLN A 892 68.42 -22.26 -12.46
CA GLN A 892 69.33 -21.19 -12.93
C GLN A 892 70.27 -21.65 -14.06
N GLU A 893 70.48 -22.96 -14.23
CA GLU A 893 71.29 -23.54 -15.32
C GLU A 893 70.55 -23.52 -16.67
N GLU A 894 69.22 -23.45 -16.64
CA GLU A 894 68.33 -23.41 -17.83
C GLU A 894 67.90 -21.97 -18.19
N ALA A 895 68.31 -20.97 -17.40
CA ALA A 895 67.88 -19.59 -17.52
C ALA A 895 68.61 -18.83 -18.64
N ASP A 896 67.88 -18.46 -19.68
CA ASP A 896 68.35 -17.58 -20.76
C ASP A 896 67.99 -16.10 -20.51
N GLY A 897 68.31 -15.23 -21.46
CA GLY A 897 68.01 -13.80 -21.33
C GLY A 897 66.52 -13.50 -21.18
N GLU A 898 65.66 -14.23 -21.89
CA GLU A 898 64.21 -14.05 -21.86
C GLU A 898 63.61 -14.48 -20.52
N PHE A 899 64.13 -15.55 -19.91
CA PHE A 899 63.81 -15.93 -18.54
C PHE A 899 64.11 -14.80 -17.54
N TRP A 900 65.33 -14.25 -17.59
CA TRP A 900 65.73 -13.19 -16.66
C TRP A 900 64.94 -11.90 -16.88
N LEU A 901 64.59 -11.57 -18.13
CA LEU A 901 63.70 -10.47 -18.46
C LEU A 901 62.28 -10.69 -17.92
N ALA A 902 61.71 -11.89 -18.10
CA ALA A 902 60.41 -12.28 -17.55
C ALA A 902 60.38 -12.18 -16.01
N LEU A 903 61.40 -12.71 -15.34
CA LEU A 903 61.55 -12.63 -13.89
C LEU A 903 61.65 -11.19 -13.39
N GLY A 904 62.46 -10.37 -14.05
CA GLY A 904 62.61 -8.95 -13.72
C GLY A 904 61.30 -8.16 -13.88
N ARG A 905 60.51 -8.45 -14.92
CA ARG A 905 59.18 -7.86 -15.12
C ARG A 905 58.21 -8.22 -14.00
N CYS A 906 58.16 -9.50 -13.60
CA CYS A 906 57.30 -9.92 -12.49
C CYS A 906 57.67 -9.20 -11.19
N LEU A 907 58.96 -9.23 -10.82
CA LEU A 907 59.44 -8.62 -9.57
C LEU A 907 59.21 -7.10 -9.55
N TYR A 908 59.34 -6.42 -10.69
CA TYR A 908 59.03 -5.00 -10.81
C TYR A 908 57.58 -4.68 -10.46
N HIS A 909 56.61 -5.38 -11.08
CA HIS A 909 55.18 -5.14 -10.83
C HIS A 909 54.71 -5.61 -9.45
N LEU A 910 55.46 -6.50 -8.81
CA LEU A 910 55.23 -6.92 -7.43
C LEU A 910 55.89 -5.99 -6.39
N GLY A 911 56.62 -4.95 -6.82
CA GLY A 911 57.25 -3.98 -5.94
C GLY A 911 58.60 -4.42 -5.36
N GLU A 912 59.14 -5.56 -5.79
CA GLU A 912 60.42 -6.11 -5.36
C GLU A 912 61.58 -5.51 -6.19
N PHE A 913 61.70 -4.18 -6.16
CA PHE A 913 62.54 -3.42 -7.10
C PHE A 913 64.04 -3.80 -7.06
N ALA A 914 64.56 -4.12 -5.87
CA ALA A 914 65.95 -4.54 -5.72
C ALA A 914 66.22 -5.89 -6.41
N ALA A 915 65.32 -6.85 -6.25
CA ALA A 915 65.41 -8.16 -6.91
C ALA A 915 65.13 -8.04 -8.42
N ALA A 916 64.21 -7.16 -8.82
CA ALA A 916 63.93 -6.86 -10.22
C ALA A 916 65.18 -6.33 -10.94
N LYS A 917 65.91 -5.39 -10.31
CA LYS A 917 67.16 -4.85 -10.84
C LYS A 917 68.22 -5.93 -11.04
N GLU A 918 68.36 -6.86 -10.09
CA GLU A 918 69.30 -7.97 -10.21
C GLU A 918 68.95 -8.90 -11.37
N ALA A 919 67.67 -9.25 -11.52
CA ALA A 919 67.18 -10.09 -12.60
C ALA A 919 67.39 -9.45 -13.99
N LEU A 920 67.07 -8.17 -14.17
CA LEU A 920 67.26 -7.47 -15.44
C LEU A 920 68.75 -7.32 -15.81
N LEU A 921 69.64 -7.14 -14.83
CA LEU A 921 71.08 -7.10 -15.05
C LEU A 921 71.62 -8.46 -15.53
N LYS A 922 71.10 -9.56 -14.98
CA LYS A 922 71.39 -10.92 -15.48
C LYS A 922 70.89 -11.12 -16.91
N ALA A 923 69.70 -10.59 -17.26
CA ALA A 923 69.18 -10.63 -18.63
C ALA A 923 70.12 -9.92 -19.63
N ARG A 924 70.65 -8.75 -19.25
CA ARG A 924 71.62 -8.01 -20.08
C ARG A 924 72.95 -8.77 -20.24
N GLN A 925 73.40 -9.46 -19.19
CA GLN A 925 74.66 -10.24 -19.21
C GLN A 925 74.61 -11.45 -20.15
N THR A 926 73.42 -11.97 -20.49
CA THR A 926 73.27 -13.01 -21.52
C THR A 926 73.36 -12.45 -22.94
N GLY A 927 73.52 -11.13 -23.11
CA GLY A 927 73.54 -10.45 -24.41
C GLY A 927 72.16 -10.04 -24.93
N LEU A 928 71.10 -10.10 -24.11
CA LEU A 928 69.77 -9.66 -24.52
C LEU A 928 69.72 -8.13 -24.64
N ASP A 929 69.35 -7.62 -25.81
CA ASP A 929 69.22 -6.17 -26.06
C ASP A 929 67.85 -5.84 -26.68
N THR A 930 66.81 -5.82 -25.86
CA THR A 930 65.44 -5.48 -26.28
C THR A 930 65.03 -4.09 -25.81
N LEU A 931 64.12 -3.45 -26.54
CA LEU A 931 63.52 -2.18 -26.12
C LEU A 931 62.80 -2.33 -24.77
N LEU A 932 62.17 -3.50 -24.55
CA LEU A 932 61.46 -3.81 -23.31
C LEU A 932 62.40 -3.83 -22.11
N LEU A 933 63.56 -4.50 -22.22
CA LEU A 933 64.59 -4.51 -21.17
C LEU A 933 65.03 -3.08 -20.81
N LYS A 934 65.35 -2.26 -21.82
CA LYS A 934 65.74 -0.86 -21.65
C LYS A 934 64.68 -0.03 -20.93
N SER A 935 63.40 -0.22 -21.26
CA SER A 935 62.29 0.50 -20.63
C SER A 935 62.18 0.17 -19.13
N TYR A 936 62.24 -1.12 -18.75
CA TYR A 936 62.14 -1.51 -17.34
C TYR A 936 63.35 -1.07 -16.51
N GLU A 937 64.56 -1.08 -17.07
CA GLU A 937 65.74 -0.54 -16.40
C GLU A 937 65.59 0.97 -16.14
N GLN A 938 65.09 1.73 -17.12
CA GLN A 938 64.84 3.16 -16.97
C GLN A 938 63.72 3.44 -15.95
N TRP A 939 62.66 2.64 -15.95
CA TRP A 939 61.57 2.79 -14.97
C TRP A 939 62.05 2.49 -13.54
N LEU A 940 62.93 1.50 -13.35
CA LEU A 940 63.52 1.20 -12.04
C LEU A 940 64.34 2.37 -11.46
N GLU A 941 64.99 3.18 -12.30
CA GLU A 941 65.71 4.39 -11.84
C GLU A 941 64.78 5.44 -11.21
N HIS A 942 63.47 5.35 -11.43
CA HIS A 942 62.47 6.26 -10.87
C HIS A 942 61.78 5.67 -9.62
N CYS A 943 61.97 4.38 -9.34
CA CYS A 943 61.34 3.66 -8.23
C CYS A 943 62.30 3.35 -7.07
N ILE A 944 63.61 3.31 -7.34
CA ILE A 944 64.71 3.13 -6.36
C ILE A 944 65.38 4.47 -6.14
#